data_AF-K0YM26-F1
#
_entry.id   AF-K0YM26-F1
#
_cell.length_a   1.000
_cell.length_b   1.000
_cell.length_c   1.000
_cell.angle_alpha   90.00
_cell.angle_beta   90.00
_cell.angle_gamma   90.00
#
_symmetry.space_group_name_H-M   'P 1'
#
loop_
_entity.id
_entity.type
_entity.pdbx_description
1 polymer ?
#
loop_
_entity_poly.entity_id
_entity_poly.type
_entity_poly.pdbx_seq_one_letter_code
_entity_poly.pdbx_strand_id
1 'polypeptide(L)'
;MAGDSLVFFDETTDIEALVAEAKRQMRRLSPNDVELTAAAQAREGEVWSPQLLPYEEWVSERAGEASASTEMLEGQEIGLIYTGAYSMGGISDEELNSVLERAMAGSHLARPESSAVLAPRLNGASGDELSIRDVVSVREDEGGYALSGFDLKSLARATGADDDLVVVLPAFVGDVPIVRITAEAFARRYVQGVGVRALIVPDTVACIDADAFSAVSAGHIHLGSGVERMGDMPCDLAGVSPRLGRRAYSVDPDNAHYSSSDGNLLTKDGAKLLFIAPPYASDFVIPAGVREIGSVALCTGCEPPRIVRCPETLDRVAARGWDDAVWICSPASRVGIALTARGVRLASDGVVQSDDCFYDFNDEGALLVAGPAAPKSISKRFAEAAAARHAGMADQSPSAAIKQAVPPARTMLSLPNEVCGRPLVRIGVRALPFAPETVVFPDTVRTIERDNACKGTKRLVLPEGLESIGAHSFCSRAFDGAVVIPKSVRFVGEGCFEYAVCKLAHTGSTVHISADQLLSCFCESGEDGVPFNYARYDELLLSGKNLPDRLGALISRVADPHRAPDEVCSALVERLRERGSDARKRVAQNGDRDEVAALLAAGFIDDATFDEQIELLRSCNRADCVLFLMEEHRRSNAAASRPSSSSRARFAL
;
A
#
# COMPACT_ATOMS: atom_id res chain seq x y z
N MET A 1 22.34 -33.26 31.39
CA MET A 1 22.03 -32.28 32.44
C MET A 1 20.98 -31.24 31.97
N ALA A 2 20.15 -31.54 30.96
CA ALA A 2 19.25 -30.56 30.32
C ALA A 2 17.77 -30.62 30.81
N GLY A 3 17.48 -31.43 31.83
CA GLY A 3 16.12 -31.91 32.11
C GLY A 3 15.16 -30.92 32.80
N ASP A 4 15.62 -29.78 33.31
CA ASP A 4 14.78 -28.84 34.08
C ASP A 4 14.81 -27.39 33.56
N SER A 5 15.63 -27.09 32.55
CA SER A 5 15.69 -25.72 32.02
C SER A 5 14.44 -25.39 31.19
N LEU A 6 13.89 -24.18 31.38
CA LEU A 6 12.84 -23.62 30.53
C LEU A 6 13.35 -23.28 29.13
N VAL A 7 14.63 -22.92 29.01
CA VAL A 7 15.26 -22.50 27.75
C VAL A 7 16.61 -23.20 27.62
N PHE A 8 16.88 -23.79 26.46
CA PHE A 8 18.15 -24.44 26.17
C PHE A 8 18.45 -24.41 24.68
N PHE A 9 19.73 -24.47 24.33
CA PHE A 9 20.19 -24.52 22.95
C PHE A 9 20.10 -25.94 22.39
N ASP A 10 19.49 -26.09 21.21
CA ASP A 10 19.44 -27.37 20.48
C ASP A 10 19.18 -27.14 18.97
N GLU A 11 20.14 -27.52 18.13
CA GLU A 11 20.03 -27.36 16.67
C GLU A 11 19.53 -28.63 15.94
N THR A 12 19.68 -29.81 16.56
CA THR A 12 19.68 -31.09 15.83
C THR A 12 18.53 -32.02 16.17
N THR A 13 17.98 -31.92 17.37
CA THR A 13 16.94 -32.84 17.85
C THR A 13 15.64 -32.58 17.12
N ASP A 14 14.98 -33.64 16.65
CA ASP A 14 13.66 -33.55 16.03
C ASP A 14 12.67 -32.84 16.97
N ILE A 15 11.87 -31.93 16.42
CA ILE A 15 10.91 -31.15 17.19
C ILE A 15 9.87 -32.07 17.84
N GLU A 16 9.45 -33.15 17.17
CA GLU A 16 8.52 -34.12 17.76
C GLU A 16 9.12 -34.80 19.01
N ALA A 17 10.42 -35.10 18.98
CA ALA A 17 11.12 -35.68 20.13
C ALA A 17 11.25 -34.67 21.28
N LEU A 18 11.52 -33.39 20.98
CA LEU A 18 11.53 -32.31 21.98
C LEU A 18 10.16 -32.13 22.63
N VAL A 19 9.09 -32.19 21.84
CA VAL A 19 7.70 -32.12 22.34
C VAL A 19 7.39 -33.32 23.22
N ALA A 20 7.74 -34.54 22.81
CA ALA A 20 7.52 -35.75 23.60
C ALA A 20 8.26 -35.69 24.94
N GLU A 21 9.50 -35.17 24.96
CA GLU A 21 10.26 -34.96 26.19
C GLU A 21 9.62 -33.91 27.09
N ALA A 22 9.23 -32.76 26.53
CA ALA A 22 8.57 -31.68 27.26
C ALA A 22 7.26 -32.14 27.93
N LYS A 23 6.49 -33.01 27.26
CA LYS A 23 5.29 -33.64 27.83
C LYS A 23 5.61 -34.60 28.97
N ARG A 24 6.65 -35.43 28.80
CA ARG A 24 7.09 -36.37 29.85
C ARG A 24 7.62 -35.64 31.08
N GLN A 25 8.25 -34.49 30.87
CA GLN A 25 8.88 -33.68 31.92
C GLN A 25 8.30 -32.26 31.94
N MET A 26 7.03 -32.16 32.34
CA MET A 26 6.36 -30.86 32.50
C MET A 26 7.14 -29.94 33.45
N ARG A 27 7.44 -28.73 32.99
CA ARG A 27 8.19 -27.73 33.74
C ARG A 27 7.35 -27.15 34.87
N ARG A 28 7.89 -27.19 36.09
CA ARG A 28 7.26 -26.66 37.30
C ARG A 28 8.17 -25.60 37.91
N LEU A 29 7.62 -24.42 38.19
CA LEU A 29 8.31 -23.33 38.88
C LEU A 29 7.93 -23.32 40.36
N SER A 30 8.85 -22.94 41.24
CA SER A 30 8.48 -22.63 42.62
C SER A 30 7.67 -21.32 42.67
N PRO A 31 6.72 -21.13 43.60
CA PRO A 31 6.08 -19.84 43.83
C PRO A 31 7.07 -18.71 44.13
N ASN A 32 8.26 -19.04 44.63
CA ASN A 32 9.33 -18.07 44.89
C ASN A 32 10.12 -17.68 43.62
N ASP A 33 9.97 -18.44 42.53
CA ASP A 33 10.69 -18.26 41.26
C ASP A 33 9.91 -17.41 40.25
N VAL A 34 8.76 -16.85 40.65
CA VAL A 34 7.91 -16.04 39.75
C VAL A 34 7.50 -14.71 40.37
N GLU A 35 7.40 -13.67 39.56
CA GLU A 35 6.79 -12.40 39.94
C GLU A 35 5.25 -12.52 39.83
N LEU A 36 4.56 -12.48 40.97
CA LEU A 36 3.10 -12.37 41.01
C LEU A 36 2.71 -10.92 40.75
N THR A 37 2.14 -10.66 39.59
CA THR A 37 1.60 -9.34 39.22
C THR A 37 0.12 -9.25 39.56
N ALA A 38 -0.28 -8.15 40.19
CA ALA A 38 -1.69 -7.87 40.43
C ALA A 38 -2.36 -7.55 39.08
N ALA A 39 -3.54 -8.14 38.83
CA ALA A 39 -4.32 -7.82 37.65
C ALA A 39 -4.58 -6.30 37.58
N ALA A 40 -4.40 -5.69 36.41
CA ALA A 40 -4.91 -4.35 36.16
C ALA A 40 -6.44 -4.42 36.29
N GLN A 41 -6.98 -3.99 37.43
CA GLN A 41 -8.41 -3.90 37.63
C GLN A 41 -8.94 -2.79 36.72
N ALA A 42 -9.62 -3.14 35.64
CA ALA A 42 -10.51 -2.20 34.97
C ALA A 42 -11.53 -1.75 36.01
N ARG A 43 -11.57 -0.45 36.31
CA ARG A 43 -12.61 0.08 37.19
C ARG A 43 -13.96 -0.08 36.49
N GLU A 44 -14.98 -0.50 37.22
CA GLU A 44 -16.34 -0.61 36.70
C GLU A 44 -16.76 0.75 36.09
N GLY A 45 -16.89 0.80 34.76
CA GLY A 45 -17.14 2.03 34.00
C GLY A 45 -15.99 2.52 33.08
N GLU A 46 -14.79 1.92 33.13
CA GLU A 46 -13.73 2.19 32.16
C GLU A 46 -14.01 1.50 30.81
N VAL A 47 -14.64 2.25 29.91
CA VAL A 47 -14.68 1.90 28.49
C VAL A 47 -13.32 2.24 27.90
N TRP A 48 -12.49 1.22 27.63
CA TRP A 48 -11.34 1.35 26.74
C TRP A 48 -11.83 1.55 25.30
N SER A 49 -12.33 2.75 25.05
CA SER A 49 -12.41 3.33 23.73
C SER A 49 -11.17 4.21 23.58
N PRO A 50 -10.50 4.27 22.41
CA PRO A 50 -9.63 5.39 22.11
C PRO A 50 -10.54 6.61 21.97
N GLN A 51 -10.98 7.18 23.10
CA GLN A 51 -11.49 8.54 23.13
C GLN A 51 -10.29 9.42 22.84
N LEU A 52 -10.04 9.62 21.54
CA LEU A 52 -9.48 10.88 21.09
C LEU A 52 -10.33 11.96 21.78
N LEU A 53 -9.67 12.81 22.55
CA LEU A 53 -10.30 14.01 23.09
C LEU A 53 -11.05 14.71 21.95
N PRO A 54 -12.26 15.24 22.18
CA PRO A 54 -12.99 15.97 21.17
C PRO A 54 -12.09 17.03 20.55
N TYR A 55 -12.09 17.08 19.22
CA TYR A 55 -11.36 18.04 18.43
C TYR A 55 -11.95 19.44 18.68
N GLU A 56 -11.44 20.17 19.68
CA GLU A 56 -11.67 21.61 19.79
C GLU A 56 -10.38 22.36 20.15
N GLU A 57 -10.06 23.31 19.26
CA GLU A 57 -9.30 24.54 19.45
C GLU A 57 -7.79 24.45 19.72
N TRP A 58 -7.07 23.85 18.77
CA TRP A 58 -5.65 24.17 18.52
C TRP A 58 -5.47 25.31 17.50
N VAL A 59 -6.46 26.21 17.40
CA VAL A 59 -6.43 27.41 16.55
C VAL A 59 -7.10 28.58 17.29
N SER A 60 -6.43 29.10 18.31
CA SER A 60 -6.39 30.55 18.60
C SER A 60 -5.74 30.80 19.95
N GLU A 61 -4.43 31.03 19.98
CA GLU A 61 -3.81 32.00 20.89
C GLU A 61 -2.32 32.12 20.53
N ARG A 62 -2.07 32.73 19.37
CA ARG A 62 -0.85 33.50 19.01
C ARG A 62 -0.94 33.91 17.54
N ALA A 63 -2.02 34.62 17.20
CA ALA A 63 -1.99 35.52 16.06
C ALA A 63 -1.30 36.80 16.53
N GLY A 64 0.01 36.87 16.31
CA GLY A 64 0.83 38.03 16.61
C GLY A 64 2.18 37.90 15.92
N GLU A 65 2.25 38.42 14.69
CA GLU A 65 3.45 38.78 13.92
C GLU A 65 4.19 37.66 13.14
N ALA A 66 3.91 37.66 11.83
CA ALA A 66 4.79 37.44 10.67
C ALA A 66 5.74 36.20 10.58
N SER A 67 5.42 35.34 9.60
CA SER A 67 6.31 34.77 8.57
C SER A 67 7.35 33.69 8.92
N ALA A 68 7.10 32.51 8.32
CA ALA A 68 8.04 31.59 7.66
C ALA A 68 9.08 30.81 8.50
N SER A 69 8.75 29.55 8.83
CA SER A 69 9.65 28.40 8.66
C SER A 69 8.86 27.09 8.79
N THR A 70 9.10 26.17 7.87
CA THR A 70 8.76 24.75 8.01
C THR A 70 9.76 24.14 8.98
N GLU A 71 9.65 24.43 10.27
CA GLU A 71 10.48 23.79 11.29
C GLU A 71 9.62 22.77 12.05
N MET A 72 10.01 21.50 11.89
CA MET A 72 9.49 20.43 12.73
C MET A 72 9.83 20.75 14.19
N LEU A 73 8.86 20.57 15.09
CA LEU A 73 9.11 20.69 16.53
C LEU A 73 10.25 19.73 16.92
N GLU A 74 11.29 20.23 17.61
CA GLU A 74 12.52 19.49 17.97
C GLU A 74 12.26 18.13 18.68
N GLY A 75 11.09 17.95 19.31
CA GLY A 75 10.68 16.67 19.90
C GLY A 75 10.29 15.58 18.88
N GLN A 76 9.83 15.96 17.68
CA GLN A 76 9.48 15.01 16.60
C GLN A 76 10.72 14.53 15.84
N GLU A 77 11.77 15.36 15.74
CA GLU A 77 13.06 14.94 15.19
C GLU A 77 13.70 13.85 16.06
N ILE A 78 13.60 13.94 17.38
CA ILE A 78 14.14 12.92 18.29
C ILE A 78 13.38 11.59 18.10
N GLY A 79 12.05 11.60 17.99
CA GLY A 79 11.27 10.39 17.71
C GLY A 79 11.67 9.69 16.39
N LEU A 80 12.00 10.49 15.37
CA LEU A 80 12.51 10.01 14.07
C LEU A 80 13.96 9.53 14.13
N ILE A 81 14.81 10.15 14.97
CA ILE A 81 16.19 9.68 15.24
C ILE A 81 16.16 8.36 16.00
N TYR A 82 15.28 8.21 17.00
CA TYR A 82 15.08 6.94 17.71
C TYR A 82 14.61 5.84 16.75
N THR A 83 13.58 6.08 15.94
CA THR A 83 13.09 5.08 14.97
C THR A 83 14.08 4.81 13.83
N GLY A 84 14.85 5.80 13.40
CA GLY A 84 15.90 5.65 12.38
C GLY A 84 17.12 4.86 12.88
N ALA A 85 17.57 5.12 14.12
CA ALA A 85 18.73 4.46 14.70
C ALA A 85 18.47 2.97 15.02
N TYR A 86 17.27 2.62 15.53
CA TYR A 86 16.89 1.22 15.74
C TYR A 86 16.67 0.43 14.43
N SER A 87 16.52 1.12 13.29
CA SER A 87 16.33 0.49 11.98
C SER A 87 17.64 0.22 11.23
N MET A 88 18.76 0.75 11.72
CA MET A 88 20.09 0.56 11.14
C MET A 88 20.83 -0.55 11.90
N GLY A 89 20.57 -1.81 11.54
CA GLY A 89 21.31 -2.95 12.09
C GLY A 89 22.82 -2.80 11.88
N GLY A 90 23.61 -3.01 12.94
CA GLY A 90 25.08 -3.00 12.90
C GLY A 90 25.80 -2.08 13.90
N ILE A 91 25.08 -1.39 14.78
CA ILE A 91 25.64 -0.53 15.83
C ILE A 91 25.47 -1.24 17.18
N SER A 92 26.51 -1.25 18.03
CA SER A 92 26.40 -1.82 19.40
C SER A 92 25.55 -0.90 20.31
N ASP A 93 24.96 -1.46 21.37
CA ASP A 93 24.18 -0.68 22.35
C ASP A 93 25.00 0.47 22.96
N GLU A 94 26.32 0.28 23.11
CA GLU A 94 27.25 1.31 23.60
C GLU A 94 27.46 2.44 22.59
N GLU A 95 27.64 2.11 21.31
CA GLU A 95 27.78 3.13 20.26
C GLU A 95 26.48 3.91 20.07
N LEU A 96 25.32 3.24 20.12
CA LEU A 96 24.00 3.87 20.04
C LEU A 96 23.80 4.85 21.20
N ASN A 97 24.10 4.42 22.43
CA ASN A 97 24.03 5.30 23.60
C ASN A 97 25.02 6.47 23.48
N SER A 98 26.22 6.28 22.93
CA SER A 98 27.17 7.38 22.70
C SER A 98 26.67 8.41 21.68
N VAL A 99 25.91 7.97 20.67
CA VAL A 99 25.34 8.84 19.64
C VAL A 99 24.16 9.61 20.22
N LEU A 100 23.32 8.94 21.00
CA LEU A 100 22.20 9.56 21.70
C LEU A 100 22.68 10.58 22.75
N GLU A 101 23.72 10.26 23.53
CA GLU A 101 24.31 11.21 24.49
C GLU A 101 24.92 12.43 23.79
N ARG A 102 25.61 12.24 22.66
CA ARG A 102 26.13 13.36 21.86
C ARG A 102 25.03 14.22 21.25
N ALA A 103 23.92 13.61 20.82
CA ALA A 103 22.76 14.33 20.31
C ALA A 103 22.04 15.13 21.41
N MET A 104 22.02 14.62 22.64
CA MET A 104 21.39 15.27 23.80
C MET A 104 22.28 16.31 24.51
N ALA A 105 23.61 16.29 24.29
CA ALA A 105 24.58 17.15 24.97
C ALA A 105 24.44 18.66 24.66
N GLY A 106 23.47 19.07 23.83
CA GLY A 106 23.16 20.46 23.51
C GLY A 106 21.69 20.88 23.71
N SER A 107 20.80 20.00 24.17
CA SER A 107 19.35 20.28 24.26
C SER A 107 18.84 20.32 25.71
N HIS A 108 18.17 21.39 26.12
CA HIS A 108 17.48 21.52 27.43
C HIS A 108 16.15 20.74 27.48
N LEU A 109 16.12 19.49 27.02
CA LEU A 109 14.90 18.67 26.99
C LEU A 109 14.94 17.63 28.11
N ALA A 110 14.01 17.75 29.07
CA ALA A 110 13.75 16.74 30.09
C ALA A 110 12.98 15.56 29.48
N ARG A 111 13.24 14.34 29.98
CA ARG A 111 12.43 13.15 29.67
C ARG A 111 10.94 13.47 29.92
N PRO A 112 10.02 13.23 28.97
CA PRO A 112 8.61 13.46 29.22
C PRO A 112 8.11 12.51 30.33
N GLU A 113 7.86 13.06 31.51
CA GLU A 113 7.33 12.33 32.68
C GLU A 113 5.87 11.84 32.50
N SER A 114 5.23 12.13 31.36
CA SER A 114 3.87 11.68 31.04
C SER A 114 3.80 10.34 30.30
N SER A 115 4.93 9.67 30.08
CA SER A 115 4.94 8.28 29.63
C SER A 115 5.11 7.37 30.85
N ALA A 116 4.01 6.80 31.35
CA ALA A 116 4.04 5.71 32.33
C ALA A 116 4.71 4.41 31.80
N VAL A 117 5.47 4.49 30.69
CA VAL A 117 6.21 3.41 30.02
C VAL A 117 7.72 3.48 30.30
N LEU A 118 8.21 4.47 31.07
CA LEU A 118 9.65 4.65 31.29
C LEU A 118 10.03 4.78 32.77
N ALA A 119 9.93 3.68 33.52
CA ALA A 119 10.85 3.41 34.61
C ALA A 119 11.78 2.27 34.16
N PRO A 120 13.03 2.55 33.75
CA PRO A 120 14.01 1.50 33.53
C PRO A 120 14.34 0.88 34.89
N ARG A 121 14.00 -0.39 35.11
CA ARG A 121 14.76 -1.21 36.09
C ARG A 121 16.11 -1.54 35.44
N LEU A 122 16.99 -0.53 35.37
CA LEU A 122 18.42 -0.74 35.18
C LEU A 122 18.98 -1.28 36.50
N ASN A 123 18.88 -2.59 36.72
CA ASN A 123 19.83 -3.27 37.60
C ASN A 123 20.98 -3.77 36.73
N GLY A 124 21.87 -2.85 36.38
CA GLY A 124 23.21 -3.16 35.92
C GLY A 124 24.20 -2.79 37.01
N ALA A 125 24.45 -3.70 37.96
CA ALA A 125 25.70 -3.74 38.73
C ALA A 125 25.73 -5.02 39.60
N SER A 126 26.88 -5.69 39.56
CA SER A 126 27.29 -6.89 40.32
C SER A 126 26.75 -8.23 39.82
N GLY A 127 27.67 -9.19 39.65
CA GLY A 127 27.43 -10.53 39.13
C GLY A 127 26.69 -11.42 40.13
N ASP A 128 25.43 -11.10 40.38
CA ASP A 128 24.50 -11.97 41.06
C ASP A 128 23.88 -12.97 40.07
N GLU A 129 23.76 -14.23 40.48
CA GLU A 129 23.11 -15.29 39.74
C GLU A 129 21.71 -14.85 39.29
N LEU A 130 21.39 -15.08 38.01
CA LEU A 130 20.10 -14.76 37.42
C LEU A 130 18.98 -15.46 38.22
N SER A 131 18.21 -14.71 39.00
CA SER A 131 17.05 -15.24 39.70
C SER A 131 15.90 -15.40 38.70
N ILE A 132 15.33 -16.61 38.62
CA ILE A 132 14.18 -16.92 37.73
C ILE A 132 12.99 -15.97 38.01
N ARG A 133 12.90 -15.45 39.25
CA ARG A 133 11.86 -14.52 39.69
C ARG A 133 11.78 -13.23 38.89
N ASP A 134 12.89 -12.77 38.32
CA ASP A 134 12.93 -11.52 37.56
C ASP A 134 12.60 -11.71 36.08
N VAL A 135 12.46 -12.97 35.62
CA VAL A 135 12.30 -13.31 34.20
C VAL A 135 10.97 -13.97 33.86
N VAL A 136 10.24 -14.50 34.84
CA VAL A 136 8.89 -15.04 34.63
C VAL A 136 7.90 -14.33 35.55
N SER A 137 6.86 -13.72 34.97
CA SER A 137 5.76 -13.13 35.71
C SER A 137 4.44 -13.80 35.38
N VAL A 138 3.63 -14.00 36.42
CA VAL A 138 2.30 -14.57 36.33
C VAL A 138 1.28 -13.66 37.02
N ARG A 139 0.04 -13.75 36.60
CA ARG A 139 -1.11 -13.11 37.26
C ARG A 139 -2.17 -14.15 37.58
N GLU A 140 -2.91 -13.96 38.66
CA GLU A 140 -4.06 -14.82 38.98
C GLU A 140 -5.10 -14.75 37.86
N ASP A 141 -5.62 -15.91 37.46
CA ASP A 141 -6.68 -16.04 36.46
C ASP A 141 -7.66 -17.14 36.86
N GLU A 142 -8.81 -17.18 36.22
CA GLU A 142 -9.83 -18.18 36.53
C GLU A 142 -9.30 -19.60 36.23
N GLY A 143 -9.20 -20.44 37.27
CA GLY A 143 -8.72 -21.81 37.15
C GLY A 143 -7.19 -21.99 37.23
N GLY A 144 -6.41 -20.93 37.43
CA GLY A 144 -4.96 -21.04 37.61
C GLY A 144 -4.21 -19.71 37.48
N TYR A 145 -3.07 -19.74 36.80
CA TYR A 145 -2.28 -18.56 36.49
C TYR A 145 -2.31 -18.23 35.00
N ALA A 146 -2.27 -16.94 34.68
CA ALA A 146 -1.94 -16.46 33.34
C ALA A 146 -0.48 -16.01 33.29
N LEU A 147 0.28 -16.50 32.33
CA LEU A 147 1.65 -16.07 32.05
C LEU A 147 1.60 -14.65 31.46
N SER A 148 2.11 -13.67 32.21
CA SER A 148 2.07 -12.24 31.89
C SER A 148 3.40 -11.65 31.45
N GLY A 149 4.49 -12.39 31.62
CA GLY A 149 5.82 -11.95 31.20
C GLY A 149 6.80 -13.11 31.17
N PHE A 150 7.58 -13.18 30.11
CA PHE A 150 8.60 -14.20 29.91
C PHE A 150 9.82 -13.55 29.25
N ASP A 151 10.79 -13.12 30.07
CA ASP A 151 12.03 -12.46 29.64
C ASP A 151 13.02 -13.45 29.03
N LEU A 152 12.69 -13.83 27.80
CA LEU A 152 13.48 -14.73 26.97
C LEU A 152 14.90 -14.20 26.72
N LYS A 153 15.11 -12.87 26.66
CA LYS A 153 16.43 -12.26 26.47
C LYS A 153 17.36 -12.57 27.63
N SER A 154 16.86 -12.43 28.86
CA SER A 154 17.62 -12.73 30.07
C SER A 154 17.88 -14.24 30.20
N LEU A 155 16.90 -15.08 29.86
CA LEU A 155 17.06 -16.54 29.81
C LEU A 155 18.08 -16.98 28.73
N ALA A 156 18.02 -16.41 27.53
CA ALA A 156 18.97 -16.67 26.44
C ALA A 156 20.40 -16.33 26.86
N ARG A 157 20.62 -15.17 27.47
CA ARG A 157 21.93 -14.77 28.01
C ARG A 157 22.48 -15.79 29.01
N ALA A 158 21.64 -16.38 29.86
CA ALA A 158 22.05 -17.42 30.80
C ALA A 158 22.49 -18.71 30.11
N THR A 159 21.93 -19.04 28.93
CA THR A 159 22.37 -20.19 28.13
C THR A 159 23.67 -19.94 27.37
N GLY A 160 24.05 -18.67 27.18
CA GLY A 160 25.20 -18.29 26.34
C GLY A 160 24.93 -18.36 24.84
N ALA A 161 23.67 -18.57 24.43
CA ALA A 161 23.23 -18.60 23.04
C ALA A 161 22.03 -17.64 22.85
N ASP A 162 21.95 -17.01 21.68
CA ASP A 162 20.91 -16.06 21.29
C ASP A 162 20.12 -16.52 20.05
N ASP A 163 20.44 -17.69 19.49
CA ASP A 163 19.72 -18.32 18.38
C ASP A 163 19.61 -19.84 18.61
N ASP A 164 18.75 -20.50 17.82
CA ASP A 164 18.46 -21.94 17.89
C ASP A 164 18.04 -22.43 19.29
N LEU A 165 17.34 -21.57 20.03
CA LEU A 165 16.83 -21.90 21.36
C LEU A 165 15.52 -22.70 21.30
N VAL A 166 15.41 -23.68 22.18
CA VAL A 166 14.17 -24.39 22.50
C VAL A 166 13.61 -23.81 23.79
N VAL A 167 12.36 -23.36 23.73
CA VAL A 167 11.64 -22.74 24.85
C VAL A 167 10.50 -23.66 25.25
N VAL A 168 10.57 -24.26 26.44
CA VAL A 168 9.50 -25.05 27.04
C VAL A 168 8.83 -24.20 28.11
N LEU A 169 7.57 -23.81 27.88
CA LEU A 169 6.87 -22.97 28.84
C LEU A 169 6.52 -23.74 30.11
N PRO A 170 6.54 -23.06 31.28
CA PRO A 170 6.15 -23.67 32.53
C PRO A 170 4.68 -24.10 32.48
N ALA A 171 4.39 -25.31 32.96
CA ALA A 171 3.05 -25.85 33.07
C ALA A 171 2.41 -25.51 34.42
N PHE A 172 3.21 -25.36 35.48
CA PHE A 172 2.73 -25.08 36.83
C PHE A 172 3.63 -24.08 37.57
N VAL A 173 3.01 -23.33 38.49
CA VAL A 173 3.68 -22.63 39.58
C VAL A 173 3.24 -23.29 40.88
N GLY A 174 4.16 -23.97 41.57
CA GLY A 174 3.81 -24.92 42.62
C GLY A 174 2.90 -26.02 42.06
N ASP A 175 1.71 -26.13 42.63
CA ASP A 175 0.67 -27.08 42.21
C ASP A 175 -0.43 -26.42 41.35
N VAL A 176 -0.33 -25.11 41.07
CA VAL A 176 -1.34 -24.36 40.32
C VAL A 176 -0.95 -24.31 38.83
N PRO A 177 -1.82 -24.70 37.91
CA PRO A 177 -1.51 -24.72 36.49
C PRO A 177 -1.44 -23.31 35.88
N ILE A 178 -0.60 -23.16 34.86
CA ILE A 178 -0.66 -22.01 33.96
C ILE A 178 -1.68 -22.34 32.87
N VAL A 179 -2.77 -21.58 32.86
CA VAL A 179 -3.97 -21.81 32.04
C VAL A 179 -4.13 -20.80 30.90
N ARG A 180 -3.42 -19.67 30.95
CA ARG A 180 -3.47 -18.65 29.92
C ARG A 180 -2.09 -18.09 29.58
N ILE A 181 -1.87 -17.73 28.32
CA ILE A 181 -0.76 -16.88 27.88
C ILE A 181 -1.35 -15.54 27.44
N THR A 182 -0.91 -14.45 28.05
CA THR A 182 -1.45 -13.11 27.78
C THR A 182 -0.75 -12.46 26.59
N ALA A 183 -1.36 -11.40 26.04
CA ALA A 183 -0.80 -10.68 24.89
C ALA A 183 0.57 -10.06 25.19
N GLU A 184 0.79 -9.63 26.43
CA GLU A 184 2.04 -9.00 26.88
C GLU A 184 3.13 -9.99 27.31
N ALA A 185 2.83 -11.29 27.40
CA ALA A 185 3.75 -12.33 27.88
C ALA A 185 5.09 -12.30 27.16
N PHE A 186 5.08 -12.08 25.84
CA PHE A 186 6.26 -11.98 25.00
C PHE A 186 6.38 -10.60 24.34
N ALA A 187 6.08 -9.54 25.08
CA ALA A 187 6.30 -8.18 24.60
C ALA A 187 7.73 -8.00 24.05
N ARG A 188 7.90 -7.19 22.98
CA ARG A 188 9.18 -7.03 22.25
C ARG A 188 10.41 -6.87 23.15
N ARG A 189 10.29 -6.11 24.25
CA ARG A 189 11.37 -5.90 25.23
C ARG A 189 11.97 -7.19 25.80
N TYR A 190 11.17 -8.26 25.87
CA TYR A 190 11.54 -9.55 26.44
C TYR A 190 12.14 -10.53 25.43
N VAL A 191 11.87 -10.36 24.13
CA VAL A 191 12.18 -11.37 23.11
C VAL A 191 13.08 -10.87 21.98
N GLN A 192 13.27 -9.56 21.87
CA GLN A 192 14.02 -8.96 20.77
C GLN A 192 15.48 -9.43 20.77
N GLY A 193 15.92 -9.91 19.61
CA GLY A 193 17.29 -10.38 19.39
C GLY A 193 17.50 -11.83 19.80
N VAL A 194 16.44 -12.56 20.15
CA VAL A 194 16.52 -13.99 20.45
C VAL A 194 15.82 -14.82 19.38
N GLY A 195 16.56 -15.70 18.72
CA GLY A 195 16.07 -16.70 17.78
C GLY A 195 15.61 -17.96 18.50
N VAL A 196 14.36 -18.35 18.24
CA VAL A 196 13.73 -19.53 18.85
C VAL A 196 13.47 -20.56 17.77
N ARG A 197 14.13 -21.71 17.87
CA ARG A 197 13.89 -22.85 17.00
C ARG A 197 12.50 -23.45 17.24
N ALA A 198 12.17 -23.70 18.51
CA ALA A 198 10.89 -24.29 18.92
C ALA A 198 10.38 -23.68 20.23
N LEU A 199 9.13 -23.20 20.22
CA LEU A 199 8.38 -22.79 21.40
C LEU A 199 7.32 -23.86 21.71
N ILE A 200 7.36 -24.46 22.89
CA ILE A 200 6.48 -25.56 23.29
C ILE A 200 5.52 -25.07 24.36
N VAL A 201 4.23 -24.98 23.99
CA VAL A 201 3.12 -24.63 24.89
C VAL A 201 2.61 -25.91 25.57
N PRO A 202 2.56 -25.98 26.91
CA PRO A 202 2.15 -27.18 27.64
C PRO A 202 0.64 -27.41 27.61
N ASP A 203 0.24 -28.64 27.94
CA ASP A 203 -1.15 -29.10 27.93
C ASP A 203 -2.05 -28.42 28.98
N THR A 204 -1.47 -27.68 29.93
CA THR A 204 -2.23 -26.94 30.95
C THR A 204 -2.84 -25.64 30.41
N VAL A 205 -2.31 -25.11 29.31
CA VAL A 205 -2.74 -23.82 28.75
C VAL A 205 -4.03 -24.01 27.96
N ALA A 206 -5.11 -23.38 28.43
CA ALA A 206 -6.42 -23.38 27.79
C ALA A 206 -6.64 -22.19 26.84
N CYS A 207 -6.03 -21.04 27.13
CA CYS A 207 -6.24 -19.81 26.36
C CYS A 207 -4.93 -19.12 25.97
N ILE A 208 -4.84 -18.66 24.73
CA ILE A 208 -3.74 -17.81 24.24
C ILE A 208 -4.37 -16.54 23.71
N ASP A 209 -4.05 -15.41 24.32
CA ASP A 209 -4.59 -14.11 23.91
C ASP A 209 -4.03 -13.70 22.53
N ALA A 210 -4.74 -12.80 21.85
CA ALA A 210 -4.29 -12.28 20.57
C ALA A 210 -2.89 -11.65 20.68
N ASP A 211 -2.10 -11.77 19.62
CA ASP A 211 -0.74 -11.23 19.51
C ASP A 211 0.33 -11.77 20.47
N ALA A 212 0.01 -12.75 21.32
CA ALA A 212 0.93 -13.28 22.33
C ALA A 212 2.29 -13.72 21.76
N PHE A 213 2.35 -14.25 20.53
CA PHE A 213 3.60 -14.67 19.88
C PHE A 213 4.03 -13.81 18.68
N SER A 214 3.39 -12.65 18.47
CA SER A 214 3.62 -11.81 17.28
C SER A 214 5.03 -11.22 17.25
N ALA A 215 5.64 -11.01 18.43
CA ALA A 215 7.01 -10.49 18.56
C ALA A 215 8.09 -11.57 18.70
N VAL A 216 7.71 -12.82 19.00
CA VAL A 216 8.66 -13.92 19.22
C VAL A 216 9.27 -14.31 17.88
N SER A 217 10.59 -14.41 17.77
CA SER A 217 11.24 -14.97 16.59
C SER A 217 11.27 -16.51 16.63
N ALA A 218 10.07 -17.12 16.67
CA ALA A 218 9.91 -18.58 16.70
C ALA A 218 9.74 -19.16 15.29
N GLY A 219 10.65 -20.05 14.89
CA GLY A 219 10.56 -20.84 13.67
C GLY A 219 9.54 -21.97 13.75
N HIS A 220 9.24 -22.46 14.95
CA HIS A 220 8.21 -23.46 15.20
C HIS A 220 7.50 -23.23 16.53
N ILE A 221 6.18 -23.42 16.57
CA ILE A 221 5.36 -23.33 17.79
C ILE A 221 4.53 -24.62 17.93
N HIS A 222 4.68 -25.31 19.05
CA HIS A 222 3.84 -26.47 19.41
C HIS A 222 2.72 -26.06 20.36
N LEU A 223 1.49 -26.46 20.06
CA LEU A 223 0.32 -26.27 20.92
C LEU A 223 -0.05 -27.58 21.62
N GLY A 224 -0.07 -27.57 22.95
CA GLY A 224 -0.50 -28.69 23.78
C GLY A 224 -1.98 -29.05 23.64
N SER A 225 -2.37 -30.18 24.22
CA SER A 225 -3.75 -30.72 24.09
C SER A 225 -4.82 -29.84 24.71
N GLY A 226 -4.47 -29.06 25.74
CA GLY A 226 -5.42 -28.23 26.49
C GLY A 226 -5.84 -26.94 25.81
N VAL A 227 -5.19 -26.51 24.72
CA VAL A 227 -5.50 -25.21 24.09
C VAL A 227 -6.90 -25.24 23.47
N GLU A 228 -7.83 -24.50 24.06
CA GLU A 228 -9.23 -24.39 23.63
C GLU A 228 -9.46 -23.13 22.79
N ARG A 229 -8.87 -22.00 23.21
CA ARG A 229 -9.06 -20.69 22.59
C ARG A 229 -7.74 -20.03 22.25
N MET A 230 -7.62 -19.57 21.02
CA MET A 230 -6.46 -18.83 20.53
C MET A 230 -6.94 -17.58 19.81
N GLY A 231 -6.44 -16.42 20.22
CA GLY A 231 -6.69 -15.14 19.56
C GLY A 231 -6.01 -15.06 18.19
N ASP A 232 -6.37 -14.03 17.42
CA ASP A 232 -5.72 -13.76 16.14
C ASP A 232 -4.21 -13.51 16.36
N MET A 233 -3.41 -14.18 15.54
CA MET A 233 -1.97 -14.32 15.70
C MET A 233 -1.26 -13.97 14.39
N PRO A 234 -1.22 -12.68 13.99
CA PRO A 234 -0.54 -12.26 12.77
C PRO A 234 0.96 -12.55 12.87
N CYS A 235 1.55 -12.95 11.75
CA CYS A 235 2.97 -13.25 11.66
C CYS A 235 3.64 -12.35 10.62
N ASP A 236 4.51 -11.45 11.07
CA ASP A 236 5.41 -10.67 10.22
C ASP A 236 6.83 -11.23 10.34
N LEU A 237 7.23 -12.04 9.37
CA LEU A 237 8.55 -12.67 9.33
C LEU A 237 9.71 -11.65 9.29
N ALA A 238 9.46 -10.48 8.69
CA ALA A 238 10.46 -9.42 8.58
C ALA A 238 10.43 -8.44 9.77
N GLY A 239 9.31 -8.39 10.50
CA GLY A 239 9.07 -7.52 11.65
C GLY A 239 9.60 -8.05 12.99
N VAL A 240 9.92 -9.35 13.07
CA VAL A 240 10.55 -9.98 14.25
C VAL A 240 12.08 -9.86 14.22
N SER A 241 12.71 -10.03 15.39
CA SER A 241 14.17 -9.96 15.56
C SER A 241 14.68 -11.16 16.38
N PRO A 242 15.53 -12.04 15.82
CA PRO A 242 16.03 -12.05 14.44
C PRO A 242 14.91 -12.21 13.40
N ARG A 243 15.15 -11.88 12.13
CA ARG A 243 14.15 -12.08 11.06
C ARG A 243 13.96 -13.57 10.79
N LEU A 244 12.72 -13.99 10.60
CA LEU A 244 12.39 -15.39 10.32
C LEU A 244 12.37 -15.66 8.82
N GLY A 245 12.93 -16.79 8.39
CA GLY A 245 12.73 -17.31 7.04
C GLY A 245 11.49 -18.20 6.90
N ARG A 246 11.01 -18.76 8.02
CA ARG A 246 9.86 -19.67 8.10
C ARG A 246 9.20 -19.61 9.47
N ARG A 247 7.92 -20.00 9.53
CA ARG A 247 7.22 -20.34 10.78
C ARG A 247 6.29 -21.51 10.52
N ALA A 248 6.26 -22.45 11.46
CA ALA A 248 5.36 -23.61 11.41
C ALA A 248 4.68 -23.83 12.76
N TYR A 249 3.51 -24.47 12.73
CA TYR A 249 2.81 -24.94 13.90
C TYR A 249 2.72 -26.47 13.91
N SER A 250 2.78 -27.03 15.10
CA SER A 250 2.28 -28.39 15.38
C SER A 250 1.25 -28.31 16.49
N VAL A 251 0.28 -29.21 16.46
CA VAL A 251 -0.74 -29.33 17.50
C VAL A 251 -0.73 -30.76 18.01
N ASP A 252 -0.87 -30.91 19.32
CA ASP A 252 -1.12 -32.19 19.95
C ASP A 252 -2.26 -32.96 19.26
N PRO A 253 -2.07 -34.24 18.87
CA PRO A 253 -3.13 -35.06 18.30
C PRO A 253 -4.42 -35.11 19.14
N ASP A 254 -4.29 -35.01 20.46
CA ASP A 254 -5.40 -35.07 21.42
C ASP A 254 -6.09 -33.71 21.63
N ASN A 255 -5.60 -32.62 21.02
CA ASN A 255 -6.27 -31.32 21.09
C ASN A 255 -7.66 -31.39 20.43
N ALA A 256 -8.70 -30.94 21.14
CA ALA A 256 -10.08 -31.03 20.68
C ALA A 256 -10.53 -29.91 19.72
N HIS A 257 -9.76 -28.83 19.61
CA HIS A 257 -10.17 -27.57 18.94
C HIS A 257 -9.32 -27.22 17.72
N TYR A 258 -8.04 -27.63 17.71
CA TYR A 258 -7.09 -27.31 16.66
C TYR A 258 -6.43 -28.56 16.10
N SER A 259 -5.88 -28.43 14.90
CA SER A 259 -5.04 -29.43 14.27
C SER A 259 -3.94 -28.74 13.45
N SER A 260 -2.91 -29.49 13.08
CA SER A 260 -1.86 -29.02 12.18
C SER A 260 -1.61 -30.01 11.06
N SER A 261 -1.30 -29.50 9.87
CA SER A 261 -0.83 -30.28 8.73
C SER A 261 0.22 -29.49 7.97
N ASP A 262 1.38 -30.09 7.72
CA ASP A 262 2.50 -29.45 6.99
C ASP A 262 2.88 -28.07 7.55
N GLY A 263 2.86 -27.92 8.88
CA GLY A 263 3.15 -26.66 9.56
C GLY A 263 2.00 -25.63 9.57
N ASN A 264 0.91 -25.87 8.84
CA ASN A 264 -0.27 -25.02 8.87
C ASN A 264 -1.07 -25.24 10.16
N LEU A 265 -1.74 -24.20 10.65
CA LEU A 265 -2.66 -24.29 11.79
C LEU A 265 -4.10 -24.26 11.28
N LEU A 266 -4.90 -25.24 11.70
CA LEU A 266 -6.31 -25.39 11.32
C LEU A 266 -7.18 -25.55 12.56
N THR A 267 -8.49 -25.34 12.38
CA THR A 267 -9.50 -25.88 13.30
C THR A 267 -9.46 -27.42 13.30
N LYS A 268 -9.95 -28.06 14.36
CA LYS A 268 -9.92 -29.54 14.50
C LYS A 268 -10.60 -30.26 13.35
N ASP A 269 -11.68 -29.69 12.82
CA ASP A 269 -12.42 -30.21 11.67
C ASP A 269 -11.74 -29.96 10.31
N GLY A 270 -10.62 -29.22 10.29
CA GLY A 270 -9.90 -28.83 9.08
C GLY A 270 -10.62 -27.79 8.22
N ALA A 271 -11.77 -27.26 8.66
CA ALA A 271 -12.59 -26.39 7.83
C ALA A 271 -12.04 -24.96 7.72
N LYS A 272 -11.22 -24.50 8.67
CA LYS A 272 -10.66 -23.14 8.67
C LYS A 272 -9.15 -23.15 8.83
N LEU A 273 -8.45 -22.49 7.90
CA LEU A 273 -7.04 -22.16 8.02
C LEU A 273 -6.88 -20.92 8.92
N LEU A 274 -6.16 -21.10 10.03
CA LEU A 274 -5.82 -20.04 10.99
C LEU A 274 -4.42 -19.48 10.74
N PHE A 275 -3.53 -20.28 10.16
CA PHE A 275 -2.17 -19.91 9.75
C PHE A 275 -1.70 -20.80 8.61
N ILE A 276 -1.09 -20.20 7.59
CA ILE A 276 -0.45 -20.90 6.47
C ILE A 276 1.06 -20.73 6.58
N ALA A 277 1.78 -21.85 6.69
CA ALA A 277 3.22 -21.88 6.91
C ALA A 277 4.00 -21.34 5.69
N PRO A 278 4.81 -20.27 5.85
CA PRO A 278 5.77 -19.85 4.86
C PRO A 278 7.06 -20.71 4.93
N PRO A 279 7.84 -20.78 3.84
CA PRO A 279 7.68 -20.08 2.57
C PRO A 279 6.58 -20.68 1.67
N TYR A 280 5.94 -19.84 0.86
CA TYR A 280 4.88 -20.27 -0.04
C TYR A 280 5.43 -20.75 -1.38
N ALA A 281 4.86 -21.85 -1.90
CA ALA A 281 5.08 -22.24 -3.28
C ALA A 281 4.56 -21.15 -4.22
N SER A 282 5.23 -20.94 -5.36
CA SER A 282 4.77 -19.94 -6.34
C SER A 282 3.40 -20.29 -6.94
N ASP A 283 3.10 -21.59 -7.08
CA ASP A 283 1.77 -22.12 -7.38
C ASP A 283 1.29 -22.83 -6.12
N PHE A 284 0.50 -22.13 -5.31
CA PHE A 284 0.07 -22.59 -4.01
C PHE A 284 -1.33 -23.22 -4.10
N VAL A 285 -1.45 -24.44 -3.60
CA VAL A 285 -2.72 -25.17 -3.56
C VAL A 285 -3.28 -25.09 -2.14
N ILE A 286 -4.48 -24.52 -1.99
CA ILE A 286 -5.18 -24.54 -0.72
C ILE A 286 -5.63 -25.99 -0.44
N PRO A 287 -5.37 -26.54 0.77
CA PRO A 287 -5.74 -27.92 1.10
C PRO A 287 -7.22 -28.23 0.89
N ALA A 288 -7.51 -29.45 0.41
CA ALA A 288 -8.87 -29.93 0.22
C ALA A 288 -9.63 -29.98 1.56
N GLY A 289 -10.93 -29.68 1.53
CA GLY A 289 -11.80 -29.67 2.72
C GLY A 289 -11.83 -28.33 3.46
N VAL A 290 -10.87 -27.43 3.21
CA VAL A 290 -10.88 -26.07 3.75
C VAL A 290 -12.06 -25.30 3.16
N ARG A 291 -12.79 -24.59 4.04
CA ARG A 291 -13.93 -23.72 3.72
C ARG A 291 -13.65 -22.25 3.98
N GLU A 292 -12.79 -21.92 4.94
CA GLU A 292 -12.44 -20.54 5.30
C GLU A 292 -10.93 -20.32 5.46
N ILE A 293 -10.43 -19.22 4.90
CA ILE A 293 -9.10 -18.66 5.24
C ILE A 293 -9.32 -17.47 6.19
N GLY A 294 -8.76 -17.56 7.41
CA GLY A 294 -8.88 -16.52 8.44
C GLY A 294 -8.20 -15.20 8.08
N SER A 295 -8.55 -14.12 8.78
CA SER A 295 -8.05 -12.73 8.57
C SER A 295 -6.53 -12.60 8.64
N VAL A 296 -5.90 -13.37 9.54
CA VAL A 296 -4.47 -13.34 9.86
C VAL A 296 -3.73 -14.60 9.39
N ALA A 297 -4.37 -15.45 8.59
CA ALA A 297 -3.79 -16.73 8.17
C ALA A 297 -2.58 -16.58 7.23
N LEU A 298 -2.46 -15.43 6.56
CA LEU A 298 -1.38 -15.15 5.61
C LEU A 298 -0.29 -14.34 6.29
N CYS A 299 0.95 -14.83 6.27
CA CYS A 299 2.09 -14.13 6.85
C CYS A 299 2.50 -12.92 5.99
N THR A 300 3.01 -11.89 6.64
CA THR A 300 3.70 -10.77 6.00
C THR A 300 5.21 -10.93 6.12
N GLY A 301 5.97 -10.09 5.43
CA GLY A 301 7.43 -10.16 5.44
C GLY A 301 8.04 -11.32 4.63
N CYS A 302 7.23 -12.03 3.84
CA CYS A 302 7.66 -13.05 2.89
C CYS A 302 7.04 -12.84 1.50
N GLU A 303 7.56 -13.53 0.49
CA GLU A 303 7.05 -13.45 -0.87
C GLU A 303 5.70 -14.20 -0.97
N PRO A 304 4.63 -13.54 -1.43
CA PRO A 304 3.34 -14.20 -1.66
C PRO A 304 3.41 -15.17 -2.85
N PRO A 305 2.50 -16.15 -2.94
CA PRO A 305 2.36 -16.98 -4.12
C PRO A 305 1.97 -16.14 -5.34
N ARG A 306 2.38 -16.57 -6.54
CA ARG A 306 1.94 -15.97 -7.81
C ARG A 306 0.58 -16.50 -8.23
N ILE A 307 0.33 -17.78 -7.99
CA ILE A 307 -0.92 -18.48 -8.31
C ILE A 307 -1.45 -19.10 -7.02
N VAL A 308 -2.76 -18.98 -6.78
CA VAL A 308 -3.47 -19.61 -5.67
C VAL A 308 -4.60 -20.46 -6.23
N ARG A 309 -4.54 -21.77 -6.00
CA ARG A 309 -5.56 -22.72 -6.47
C ARG A 309 -6.56 -23.02 -5.37
N CYS A 310 -7.83 -22.73 -5.66
CA CYS A 310 -8.93 -22.91 -4.71
C CYS A 310 -9.52 -24.32 -4.82
N PRO A 311 -9.76 -25.03 -3.69
CA PRO A 311 -10.61 -26.21 -3.71
C PRO A 311 -12.08 -25.79 -3.91
N GLU A 312 -12.90 -26.71 -4.40
CA GLU A 312 -14.34 -26.49 -4.57
C GLU A 312 -15.06 -26.19 -3.24
N THR A 313 -14.50 -26.63 -2.12
CA THR A 313 -15.06 -26.43 -0.77
C THR A 313 -14.86 -25.03 -0.22
N LEU A 314 -14.04 -24.18 -0.86
CA LEU A 314 -13.70 -22.87 -0.32
C LEU A 314 -14.87 -21.89 -0.48
N ASP A 315 -15.39 -21.42 0.66
CA ASP A 315 -16.53 -20.50 0.70
C ASP A 315 -16.12 -19.06 1.02
N ARG A 316 -15.02 -18.88 1.77
CA ARG A 316 -14.65 -17.57 2.31
C ARG A 316 -13.13 -17.38 2.44
N VAL A 317 -12.68 -16.20 2.04
CA VAL A 317 -11.30 -15.73 2.27
C VAL A 317 -11.38 -14.40 2.99
N ALA A 318 -11.08 -14.36 4.29
CA ALA A 318 -11.08 -13.13 5.07
C ALA A 318 -9.76 -12.36 4.91
N ALA A 319 -8.64 -13.07 4.77
CA ALA A 319 -7.35 -12.45 4.52
C ALA A 319 -7.30 -11.68 3.20
N ARG A 320 -6.44 -10.65 3.15
CA ARG A 320 -6.24 -9.77 1.99
C ARG A 320 -4.82 -9.75 1.44
N GLY A 321 -3.90 -10.46 2.09
CA GLY A 321 -2.47 -10.44 1.76
C GLY A 321 -2.11 -10.94 0.35
N TRP A 322 -3.00 -11.71 -0.29
CA TRP A 322 -2.77 -12.31 -1.62
C TRP A 322 -3.73 -11.77 -2.70
N ASP A 323 -4.33 -10.59 -2.52
CA ASP A 323 -5.30 -10.03 -3.50
C ASP A 323 -4.67 -9.71 -4.87
N ASP A 324 -3.34 -9.59 -4.91
CA ASP A 324 -2.55 -9.39 -6.14
C ASP A 324 -2.04 -10.68 -6.79
N ALA A 325 -2.30 -11.85 -6.18
CA ALA A 325 -2.02 -13.15 -6.80
C ALA A 325 -3.09 -13.48 -7.86
N VAL A 326 -2.79 -14.44 -8.74
CA VAL A 326 -3.76 -15.01 -9.68
C VAL A 326 -4.50 -16.15 -8.97
N TRP A 327 -5.78 -15.97 -8.70
CA TRP A 327 -6.61 -16.97 -8.04
C TRP A 327 -7.32 -17.85 -9.07
N ILE A 328 -6.99 -19.14 -9.07
CA ILE A 328 -7.66 -20.13 -9.90
C ILE A 328 -8.93 -20.56 -9.18
N CYS A 329 -10.06 -20.03 -9.65
CA CYS A 329 -11.34 -20.18 -9.01
C CYS A 329 -12.46 -19.88 -10.00
N SER A 330 -13.56 -20.63 -9.93
CA SER A 330 -14.76 -20.31 -10.71
C SER A 330 -15.33 -18.94 -10.30
N PRO A 331 -15.48 -17.98 -11.23
CA PRO A 331 -16.09 -16.68 -10.93
C PRO A 331 -17.54 -16.78 -10.42
N ALA A 332 -18.23 -17.86 -10.76
CA ALA A 332 -19.61 -18.11 -10.32
C ALA A 332 -19.71 -18.70 -8.91
N SER A 333 -18.60 -19.16 -8.33
CA SER A 333 -18.57 -19.67 -6.96
C SER A 333 -18.79 -18.55 -5.94
N ARG A 334 -19.25 -18.90 -4.74
CA ARG A 334 -19.46 -17.93 -3.66
C ARG A 334 -18.18 -17.15 -3.33
N VAL A 335 -17.05 -17.85 -3.26
CA VAL A 335 -15.74 -17.23 -3.03
C VAL A 335 -15.30 -16.40 -4.23
N GLY A 336 -15.53 -16.88 -5.46
CA GLY A 336 -15.24 -16.15 -6.69
C GLY A 336 -15.95 -14.79 -6.72
N ILE A 337 -17.25 -14.74 -6.47
CA ILE A 337 -18.03 -13.50 -6.41
C ILE A 337 -17.45 -12.52 -5.37
N ALA A 338 -17.11 -13.02 -4.17
CA ALA A 338 -16.55 -12.20 -3.10
C ALA A 338 -15.14 -11.66 -3.45
N LEU A 339 -14.31 -12.48 -4.09
CA LEU A 339 -12.97 -12.11 -4.56
C LEU A 339 -13.06 -11.10 -5.72
N THR A 340 -13.95 -11.29 -6.67
CA THR A 340 -14.21 -10.34 -7.77
C THR A 340 -14.68 -8.99 -7.24
N ALA A 341 -15.57 -8.95 -6.25
CA ALA A 341 -16.01 -7.69 -5.63
C ALA A 341 -14.83 -6.91 -5.02
N ARG A 342 -13.86 -7.61 -4.43
CA ARG A 342 -12.60 -7.03 -3.89
C ARG A 342 -11.58 -6.66 -4.97
N GLY A 343 -11.82 -7.04 -6.22
CA GLY A 343 -10.93 -6.83 -7.36
C GLY A 343 -9.72 -7.76 -7.40
N VAL A 344 -9.85 -8.95 -6.79
CA VAL A 344 -8.85 -10.01 -6.91
C VAL A 344 -8.85 -10.55 -8.34
N ARG A 345 -7.67 -10.89 -8.84
CA ARG A 345 -7.47 -11.40 -10.20
C ARG A 345 -7.88 -12.87 -10.24
N LEU A 346 -8.99 -13.18 -10.92
CA LEU A 346 -9.46 -14.55 -11.09
C LEU A 346 -9.06 -15.09 -12.46
N ALA A 347 -8.78 -16.39 -12.52
CA ALA A 347 -8.62 -17.14 -13.77
C ALA A 347 -9.25 -18.54 -13.66
N SER A 348 -9.53 -19.13 -14.82
CA SER A 348 -9.86 -20.53 -14.98
C SER A 348 -8.61 -21.43 -14.87
N ASP A 349 -8.83 -22.75 -14.81
CA ASP A 349 -7.73 -23.73 -14.88
C ASP A 349 -6.95 -23.69 -16.20
N GLY A 350 -7.50 -23.04 -17.25
CA GLY A 350 -6.89 -22.86 -18.55
C GLY A 350 -5.92 -21.68 -18.65
N VAL A 351 -5.56 -21.04 -17.53
CA VAL A 351 -4.63 -19.90 -17.53
C VAL A 351 -3.28 -20.28 -18.15
N VAL A 352 -2.77 -19.40 -19.01
CA VAL A 352 -1.47 -19.56 -19.67
C VAL A 352 -0.57 -18.40 -19.28
N GLN A 353 0.69 -18.71 -18.97
CA GLN A 353 1.72 -17.71 -18.72
C GLN A 353 2.56 -17.47 -19.99
N SER A 354 2.74 -16.20 -20.38
CA SER A 354 3.61 -15.80 -21.48
C SER A 354 4.18 -14.40 -21.21
N ASP A 355 5.48 -14.18 -21.47
CA ASP A 355 6.16 -12.87 -21.33
C ASP A 355 5.96 -12.14 -19.98
N ASP A 356 5.97 -12.90 -18.87
CA ASP A 356 5.68 -12.44 -17.50
C ASP A 356 4.23 -12.00 -17.24
N CYS A 357 3.33 -12.30 -18.18
CA CYS A 357 1.90 -12.05 -18.08
C CYS A 357 1.13 -13.37 -17.96
N PHE A 358 -0.06 -13.31 -17.37
CA PHE A 358 -1.02 -14.39 -17.24
C PHE A 358 -2.26 -14.06 -18.07
N TYR A 359 -2.64 -15.01 -18.92
CA TYR A 359 -3.78 -14.89 -19.82
C TYR A 359 -4.77 -16.02 -19.57
N ASP A 360 -6.05 -15.69 -19.62
CA ASP A 360 -7.15 -16.65 -19.57
C ASP A 360 -8.04 -16.47 -20.81
N PHE A 361 -9.05 -17.31 -20.98
CA PHE A 361 -9.84 -17.37 -22.19
C PHE A 361 -11.34 -17.46 -21.89
N ASN A 362 -12.14 -16.69 -22.64
CA ASN A 362 -13.60 -16.74 -22.60
C ASN A 362 -14.15 -16.90 -24.02
N ASP A 363 -15.46 -16.78 -24.23
CA ASP A 363 -16.04 -16.92 -25.58
C ASP A 363 -15.60 -15.81 -26.55
N GLU A 364 -15.29 -14.62 -26.05
CA GLU A 364 -14.89 -13.45 -26.86
C GLU A 364 -13.42 -13.52 -27.33
N GLY A 365 -12.54 -14.13 -26.55
CA GLY A 365 -11.11 -14.22 -26.89
C GLY A 365 -10.21 -14.44 -25.67
N ALA A 366 -8.99 -13.95 -25.77
CA ALA A 366 -8.03 -13.93 -24.66
C ALA A 366 -8.26 -12.70 -23.76
N LEU A 367 -8.00 -12.90 -22.47
CA LEU A 367 -8.11 -11.95 -21.38
C LEU A 367 -6.75 -11.86 -20.67
N LEU A 368 -6.19 -10.67 -20.50
CA LEU A 368 -5.06 -10.46 -19.59
C LEU A 368 -5.55 -10.49 -18.14
N VAL A 369 -5.14 -11.48 -17.35
CA VAL A 369 -5.50 -11.61 -15.92
C VAL A 369 -4.50 -10.88 -15.02
N ALA A 370 -3.22 -10.99 -15.32
CA ALA A 370 -2.16 -10.30 -14.59
C ALA A 370 -1.00 -9.97 -15.53
N GLY A 371 -0.56 -8.72 -15.51
CA GLY A 371 0.64 -8.30 -16.23
C GLY A 371 1.92 -8.54 -15.42
N PRO A 372 3.05 -7.96 -15.87
CA PRO A 372 4.33 -8.16 -15.22
C PRO A 372 4.30 -7.65 -13.77
N ALA A 373 4.98 -8.36 -12.88
CA ALA A 373 5.11 -7.97 -11.49
C ALA A 373 5.80 -6.60 -11.36
N ALA A 374 5.38 -5.81 -10.37
CA ALA A 374 6.02 -4.53 -10.09
C ALA A 374 7.52 -4.73 -9.78
N PRO A 375 8.40 -3.83 -10.28
CA PRO A 375 9.80 -3.89 -9.94
C PRO A 375 9.97 -3.69 -8.43
N LYS A 376 10.78 -4.55 -7.82
CA LYS A 376 11.08 -4.44 -6.39
C LYS A 376 11.92 -3.19 -6.15
N SER A 377 11.52 -2.36 -5.20
CA SER A 377 12.30 -1.19 -4.79
C SER A 377 13.67 -1.61 -4.24
N ILE A 378 14.64 -0.70 -4.24
CA ILE A 378 15.97 -0.96 -3.65
C ILE A 378 15.82 -1.42 -2.19
N SER A 379 14.96 -0.75 -1.41
CA SER A 379 14.69 -1.11 -0.03
C SER A 379 14.08 -2.51 0.11
N LYS A 380 13.14 -2.89 -0.76
CA LYS A 380 12.53 -4.23 -0.74
C LYS A 380 13.57 -5.30 -1.10
N ARG A 381 14.38 -5.07 -2.13
CA ARG A 381 15.49 -5.97 -2.51
C ARG A 381 16.52 -6.12 -1.39
N PHE A 382 16.86 -5.03 -0.70
CA PHE A 382 17.77 -5.07 0.44
C PHE A 382 17.16 -5.84 1.61
N ALA A 383 15.89 -5.61 1.92
CA ALA A 383 15.19 -6.30 2.99
C ALA A 383 15.11 -7.81 2.74
N GLU A 384 14.80 -8.23 1.51
CA GLU A 384 14.79 -9.64 1.09
C GLU A 384 16.18 -10.27 1.16
N ALA A 385 17.22 -9.57 0.66
CA ALA A 385 18.59 -10.07 0.75
C ALA A 385 19.08 -10.18 2.21
N ALA A 386 18.69 -9.26 3.07
CA ALA A 386 18.93 -9.33 4.51
C ALA A 386 18.19 -10.51 5.15
N ALA A 387 16.91 -10.70 4.83
CA ALA A 387 16.13 -11.82 5.35
C ALA A 387 16.72 -13.17 4.90
N ALA A 388 17.10 -13.30 3.62
CA ALA A 388 17.73 -14.51 3.10
C ALA A 388 19.08 -14.81 3.78
N ARG A 389 19.91 -13.78 4.02
CA ARG A 389 21.16 -13.94 4.77
C ARG A 389 20.93 -14.37 6.21
N HIS A 390 20.00 -13.72 6.91
CA HIS A 390 19.67 -14.09 8.29
C HIS A 390 19.08 -15.49 8.41
N ALA A 391 18.30 -15.93 7.42
CA ALA A 391 17.77 -17.28 7.38
C ALA A 391 18.80 -18.35 6.96
N GLY A 392 20.10 -18.00 6.80
CA GLY A 392 21.14 -18.91 6.32
C GLY A 392 20.97 -19.35 4.87
N MET A 393 20.11 -18.67 4.10
CA MET A 393 19.79 -19.00 2.70
C MET A 393 20.66 -18.22 1.69
N ALA A 394 21.51 -17.29 2.15
CA ALA A 394 22.39 -16.51 1.29
C ALA A 394 23.69 -16.10 2.01
N ASP A 395 24.84 -16.31 1.36
CA ASP A 395 26.16 -15.97 1.93
C ASP A 395 26.58 -14.50 1.69
N GLN A 396 25.96 -13.84 0.72
CA GLN A 396 26.32 -12.48 0.31
C GLN A 396 25.76 -11.43 1.29
N SER A 397 26.44 -10.29 1.41
CA SER A 397 25.88 -9.17 2.18
C SER A 397 24.70 -8.56 1.41
N PRO A 398 23.68 -8.01 2.10
CA PRO A 398 22.52 -7.43 1.44
C PRO A 398 22.93 -6.31 0.46
N SER A 399 23.93 -5.51 0.84
CA SER A 399 24.53 -4.46 0.00
C SER A 399 25.21 -5.01 -1.26
N ALA A 400 25.83 -6.19 -1.21
CA ALA A 400 26.43 -6.84 -2.38
C ALA A 400 25.36 -7.45 -3.29
N ALA A 401 24.33 -8.06 -2.70
CA ALA A 401 23.20 -8.63 -3.44
C ALA A 401 22.43 -7.58 -4.25
N ILE A 402 22.22 -6.37 -3.70
CA ILE A 402 21.54 -5.29 -4.44
C ILE A 402 22.40 -4.66 -5.53
N LYS A 403 23.73 -4.78 -5.45
CA LYS A 403 24.70 -4.28 -6.45
C LYS A 403 24.81 -5.16 -7.69
N GLN A 404 24.31 -6.40 -7.65
CA GLN A 404 24.21 -7.22 -8.86
C GLN A 404 23.28 -6.57 -9.88
N ALA A 405 23.68 -6.63 -11.15
CA ALA A 405 22.96 -6.02 -12.27
C ALA A 405 21.52 -6.52 -12.31
N VAL A 406 20.57 -5.63 -12.04
CA VAL A 406 19.15 -5.90 -12.31
C VAL A 406 19.01 -6.03 -13.82
N PRO A 407 18.22 -6.99 -14.35
CA PRO A 407 17.77 -6.88 -15.73
C PRO A 407 17.20 -5.46 -15.93
N PRO A 408 17.51 -4.78 -17.05
CA PRO A 408 17.05 -3.42 -17.27
C PRO A 408 15.53 -3.38 -17.07
N ALA A 409 15.05 -2.45 -16.24
CA ALA A 409 13.63 -2.29 -16.02
C ALA A 409 12.96 -2.12 -17.39
N ARG A 410 11.96 -2.95 -17.71
CA ARG A 410 11.21 -2.81 -18.96
C ARG A 410 10.73 -1.35 -19.03
N THR A 411 11.08 -0.65 -20.09
CA THR A 411 10.65 0.74 -20.32
C THR A 411 9.33 0.79 -21.11
N MET A 412 8.98 -0.31 -21.77
CA MET A 412 7.77 -0.45 -22.55
C MET A 412 7.10 -1.81 -22.32
N LEU A 413 5.77 -1.80 -22.23
CA LEU A 413 4.93 -2.99 -22.26
C LEU A 413 4.07 -2.91 -23.53
N SER A 414 4.36 -3.80 -24.47
CA SER A 414 3.53 -4.04 -25.65
C SER A 414 2.83 -5.38 -25.46
N LEU A 415 1.50 -5.36 -25.35
CA LEU A 415 0.73 -6.60 -25.23
C LEU A 415 0.51 -7.22 -26.62
N PRO A 416 0.46 -8.56 -26.73
CA PRO A 416 0.28 -9.23 -28.02
C PRO A 416 -1.14 -9.08 -28.55
N ASN A 417 -1.30 -8.98 -29.87
CA ASN A 417 -2.62 -8.99 -30.53
C ASN A 417 -3.37 -10.31 -30.31
N GLU A 418 -2.65 -11.43 -30.19
CA GLU A 418 -3.20 -12.77 -30.03
C GLU A 418 -2.40 -13.59 -29.01
N VAL A 419 -3.11 -14.43 -28.25
CA VAL A 419 -2.54 -15.41 -27.33
C VAL A 419 -3.14 -16.77 -27.67
N CYS A 420 -2.30 -17.78 -27.92
CA CYS A 420 -2.73 -19.12 -28.30
C CYS A 420 -3.73 -19.15 -29.47
N GLY A 421 -3.54 -18.26 -30.47
CA GLY A 421 -4.40 -18.14 -31.66
C GLY A 421 -5.76 -17.49 -31.41
N ARG A 422 -5.97 -16.85 -30.25
CA ARG A 422 -7.18 -16.09 -29.93
C ARG A 422 -6.83 -14.61 -29.72
N PRO A 423 -7.63 -13.67 -30.22
CA PRO A 423 -7.35 -12.23 -30.08
C PRO A 423 -7.42 -11.80 -28.62
N LEU A 424 -6.51 -10.93 -28.20
CA LEU A 424 -6.54 -10.28 -26.89
C LEU A 424 -7.61 -9.19 -26.91
N VAL A 425 -8.77 -9.48 -26.34
CA VAL A 425 -9.94 -8.59 -26.40
C VAL A 425 -10.15 -7.81 -25.10
N ARG A 426 -9.60 -8.30 -23.98
CA ARG A 426 -9.89 -7.76 -22.65
C ARG A 426 -8.67 -7.68 -21.75
N ILE A 427 -8.60 -6.61 -20.97
CA ILE A 427 -7.69 -6.45 -19.83
C ILE A 427 -8.51 -6.57 -18.55
N GLY A 428 -8.21 -7.57 -17.73
CA GLY A 428 -9.00 -7.95 -16.56
C GLY A 428 -8.87 -7.00 -15.38
N VAL A 429 -9.75 -7.17 -14.39
CA VAL A 429 -9.72 -6.37 -13.14
C VAL A 429 -8.34 -6.42 -12.52
N ARG A 430 -7.75 -5.23 -12.28
CA ARG A 430 -6.45 -5.08 -11.62
C ARG A 430 -5.34 -5.89 -12.28
N ALA A 431 -5.40 -6.16 -13.58
CA ALA A 431 -4.36 -6.90 -14.30
C ALA A 431 -3.04 -6.11 -14.35
N LEU A 432 -3.10 -4.79 -14.45
CA LEU A 432 -1.96 -3.88 -14.58
C LEU A 432 -1.93 -2.83 -13.46
N PRO A 433 -1.70 -3.21 -12.19
CA PRO A 433 -1.59 -2.24 -11.10
C PRO A 433 -0.33 -1.37 -11.23
N PHE A 434 0.72 -1.94 -11.81
CA PHE A 434 1.97 -1.29 -12.18
C PHE A 434 2.19 -1.54 -13.67
N ALA A 435 2.76 -0.55 -14.35
CA ALA A 435 3.16 -0.69 -15.74
C ALA A 435 4.40 0.17 -16.01
N PRO A 436 5.21 -0.18 -17.02
CA PRO A 436 6.41 0.57 -17.33
C PRO A 436 6.10 1.96 -17.89
N GLU A 437 7.13 2.74 -18.21
CA GLU A 437 6.98 4.14 -18.65
C GLU A 437 6.08 4.28 -19.87
N THR A 438 6.10 3.32 -20.78
CA THR A 438 5.22 3.30 -21.96
C THR A 438 4.36 2.04 -21.99
N VAL A 439 3.05 2.20 -22.19
CA VAL A 439 2.10 1.10 -22.37
C VAL A 439 1.40 1.24 -23.71
N VAL A 440 1.44 0.17 -24.50
CA VAL A 440 0.76 0.08 -25.81
C VAL A 440 -0.20 -1.10 -25.78
N PHE A 441 -1.49 -0.79 -25.93
CA PHE A 441 -2.53 -1.81 -26.06
C PHE A 441 -2.79 -2.13 -27.54
N PRO A 442 -2.99 -3.41 -27.88
CA PRO A 442 -3.22 -3.84 -29.25
C PRO A 442 -4.61 -3.44 -29.74
N ASP A 443 -4.77 -3.29 -31.06
CA ASP A 443 -6.01 -2.88 -31.72
C ASP A 443 -7.15 -3.91 -31.61
N THR A 444 -6.86 -5.09 -31.08
CA THR A 444 -7.84 -6.13 -30.74
C THR A 444 -8.55 -5.87 -29.42
N VAL A 445 -8.00 -5.04 -28.53
CA VAL A 445 -8.58 -4.77 -27.21
C VAL A 445 -9.86 -3.95 -27.35
N ARG A 446 -10.94 -4.42 -26.72
CA ARG A 446 -12.25 -3.75 -26.66
C ARG A 446 -12.55 -3.23 -25.27
N THR A 447 -12.10 -3.93 -24.22
CA THR A 447 -12.45 -3.61 -22.84
C THR A 447 -11.24 -3.62 -21.93
N ILE A 448 -11.09 -2.55 -21.15
CA ILE A 448 -10.16 -2.49 -20.01
C ILE A 448 -11.01 -2.42 -18.75
N GLU A 449 -10.90 -3.41 -17.87
CA GLU A 449 -11.66 -3.45 -16.63
C GLU A 449 -11.05 -2.54 -15.55
N ARG A 450 -11.71 -2.43 -14.40
CA ARG A 450 -11.34 -1.51 -13.32
C ARG A 450 -9.99 -1.83 -12.65
N ASP A 451 -9.50 -0.87 -11.88
CA ASP A 451 -8.32 -0.95 -11.00
C ASP A 451 -6.99 -1.23 -11.73
N ASN A 452 -6.92 -0.95 -13.03
CA ASN A 452 -5.72 -1.14 -13.85
C ASN A 452 -4.71 -0.01 -13.75
N ALA A 453 -4.46 0.56 -12.56
CA ALA A 453 -3.83 1.86 -12.30
C ALA A 453 -2.57 2.23 -13.11
N CYS A 454 -1.84 1.27 -13.69
CA CYS A 454 -0.66 1.49 -14.53
C CYS A 454 0.36 2.43 -13.88
N LYS A 455 0.59 2.26 -12.57
CA LYS A 455 1.53 3.10 -11.82
C LYS A 455 2.90 3.01 -12.48
N GLY A 456 3.49 4.16 -12.81
CA GLY A 456 4.77 4.27 -13.51
C GLY A 456 4.67 4.67 -14.98
N THR A 457 3.48 4.56 -15.59
CA THR A 457 3.28 4.96 -16.98
C THR A 457 3.28 6.47 -17.14
N LYS A 458 4.08 6.93 -18.10
CA LYS A 458 4.18 8.32 -18.57
C LYS A 458 3.56 8.48 -19.96
N ARG A 459 3.58 7.43 -20.78
CA ARG A 459 3.02 7.43 -22.14
C ARG A 459 2.05 6.28 -22.31
N LEU A 460 0.80 6.62 -22.58
CA LEU A 460 -0.31 5.68 -22.72
C LEU A 460 -0.86 5.76 -24.15
N VAL A 461 -0.83 4.64 -24.86
CA VAL A 461 -1.39 4.53 -26.23
C VAL A 461 -2.62 3.63 -26.18
N LEU A 462 -3.79 4.26 -26.32
CA LEU A 462 -5.08 3.58 -26.39
C LEU A 462 -5.44 3.29 -27.86
N PRO A 463 -5.90 2.07 -28.19
CA PRO A 463 -6.18 1.66 -29.55
C PRO A 463 -7.54 2.14 -30.02
N GLU A 464 -7.64 2.45 -31.32
CA GLU A 464 -8.95 2.56 -31.97
C GLU A 464 -9.64 1.19 -31.97
N GLY A 465 -10.94 1.20 -31.70
CA GLY A 465 -11.74 0.00 -31.42
C GLY A 465 -11.94 -0.27 -29.93
N LEU A 466 -11.21 0.39 -29.02
CA LEU A 466 -11.49 0.32 -27.58
C LEU A 466 -12.86 0.94 -27.26
N GLU A 467 -13.72 0.22 -26.54
CA GLU A 467 -15.11 0.61 -26.28
C GLU A 467 -15.31 1.08 -24.83
N SER A 468 -14.67 0.41 -23.87
CA SER A 468 -14.89 0.62 -22.44
C SER A 468 -13.59 0.64 -21.64
N ILE A 469 -13.47 1.61 -20.73
CA ILE A 469 -12.39 1.75 -19.76
C ILE A 469 -12.98 1.78 -18.36
N GLY A 470 -12.56 0.87 -17.50
CA GLY A 470 -13.05 0.72 -16.14
C GLY A 470 -12.53 1.79 -15.19
N ALA A 471 -13.21 1.90 -14.04
CA ALA A 471 -12.85 2.84 -12.97
C ALA A 471 -11.40 2.66 -12.49
N HIS A 472 -10.75 3.75 -12.10
CA HIS A 472 -9.39 3.77 -11.54
C HIS A 472 -8.28 3.09 -12.38
N SER A 473 -8.41 3.06 -13.70
CA SER A 473 -7.44 2.39 -14.58
C SER A 473 -6.19 3.23 -14.87
N PHE A 474 -6.26 4.55 -15.00
CA PHE A 474 -5.13 5.36 -15.48
C PHE A 474 -4.90 6.59 -14.59
N CYS A 475 -5.09 6.46 -13.28
CA CYS A 475 -4.93 7.56 -12.34
C CYS A 475 -3.44 7.89 -12.15
N SER A 476 -2.96 8.98 -12.75
CA SER A 476 -1.53 9.32 -12.74
C SER A 476 -1.29 10.81 -12.89
N ARG A 477 -0.34 11.33 -12.10
CA ARG A 477 0.23 12.68 -12.26
C ARG A 477 1.45 12.70 -13.20
N ALA A 478 1.87 11.54 -13.69
CA ALA A 478 3.15 11.36 -14.36
C ALA A 478 3.04 11.30 -15.89
N PHE A 479 1.87 11.52 -16.49
CA PHE A 479 1.73 11.50 -17.94
C PHE A 479 2.51 12.64 -18.61
N ASP A 480 3.28 12.30 -19.64
CA ASP A 480 4.01 13.22 -20.52
C ASP A 480 3.02 13.83 -21.53
N GLY A 481 2.09 14.67 -21.05
CA GLY A 481 1.10 15.36 -21.88
C GLY A 481 -0.29 14.72 -21.92
N ALA A 482 -1.09 15.14 -22.91
CA ALA A 482 -2.49 14.76 -23.01
C ALA A 482 -2.67 13.32 -23.50
N VAL A 483 -3.46 12.53 -22.77
CA VAL A 483 -3.86 11.17 -23.16
C VAL A 483 -4.96 11.26 -24.21
N VAL A 484 -4.74 10.65 -25.38
CA VAL A 484 -5.77 10.62 -26.44
C VAL A 484 -6.79 9.52 -26.13
N ILE A 485 -8.05 9.90 -25.97
CA ILE A 485 -9.18 8.98 -25.81
C ILE A 485 -9.77 8.72 -27.21
N PRO A 486 -9.68 7.47 -27.75
CA PRO A 486 -10.12 7.11 -29.10
C PRO A 486 -11.60 7.39 -29.38
N LYS A 487 -11.96 7.52 -30.66
CA LYS A 487 -13.35 7.79 -31.08
C LYS A 487 -14.29 6.63 -30.78
N SER A 488 -13.75 5.42 -30.67
CA SER A 488 -14.52 4.21 -30.36
C SER A 488 -14.97 4.13 -28.90
N VAL A 489 -14.32 4.86 -27.98
CA VAL A 489 -14.63 4.77 -26.55
C VAL A 489 -16.02 5.34 -26.27
N ARG A 490 -16.85 4.55 -25.60
CA ARG A 490 -18.22 4.89 -25.20
C ARG A 490 -18.38 5.04 -23.69
N PHE A 491 -17.49 4.39 -22.94
CA PHE A 491 -17.55 4.36 -21.48
C PHE A 491 -16.18 4.60 -20.88
N VAL A 492 -16.12 5.52 -19.91
CA VAL A 492 -14.95 5.76 -19.07
C VAL A 492 -15.42 5.79 -17.62
N GLY A 493 -14.92 4.85 -16.82
CA GLY A 493 -15.29 4.70 -15.42
C GLY A 493 -14.79 5.84 -14.55
N GLU A 494 -15.41 5.97 -13.38
CA GLU A 494 -15.06 6.98 -12.38
C GLU A 494 -13.58 6.89 -11.97
N GLY A 495 -12.96 8.06 -11.78
CA GLY A 495 -11.56 8.15 -11.34
C GLY A 495 -10.53 7.58 -12.32
N CYS A 496 -10.92 7.24 -13.55
CA CYS A 496 -10.02 6.58 -14.51
C CYS A 496 -8.82 7.45 -14.88
N PHE A 497 -9.03 8.74 -15.17
CA PHE A 497 -7.96 9.66 -15.62
C PHE A 497 -7.71 10.79 -14.62
N GLU A 498 -7.84 10.52 -13.32
CA GLU A 498 -7.55 11.53 -12.29
C GLU A 498 -6.18 12.16 -12.50
N TYR A 499 -6.12 13.48 -12.33
CA TYR A 499 -4.93 14.32 -12.55
C TYR A 499 -4.41 14.42 -13.99
N ALA A 500 -4.96 13.67 -14.93
CA ALA A 500 -4.51 13.68 -16.31
C ALA A 500 -5.14 14.83 -17.11
N VAL A 501 -4.48 15.16 -18.22
CA VAL A 501 -5.08 15.92 -19.31
C VAL A 501 -5.49 14.90 -20.38
N CYS A 502 -6.71 14.98 -20.88
CA CYS A 502 -7.22 14.08 -21.90
C CYS A 502 -7.60 14.86 -23.16
N LYS A 503 -7.29 14.30 -24.33
CA LYS A 503 -7.77 14.77 -25.62
C LYS A 503 -8.84 13.81 -26.14
N LEU A 504 -10.08 14.28 -26.20
CA LEU A 504 -11.21 13.50 -26.69
C LEU A 504 -11.18 13.48 -28.22
N ALA A 505 -10.84 12.35 -28.85
CA ALA A 505 -10.75 12.26 -30.31
C ALA A 505 -12.11 12.45 -31.01
N HIS A 506 -13.22 12.23 -30.28
CA HIS A 506 -14.57 12.41 -30.80
C HIS A 506 -14.87 13.88 -31.16
N THR A 507 -14.47 14.81 -30.30
CA THR A 507 -14.76 16.24 -30.43
C THR A 507 -13.53 17.07 -30.81
N GLY A 508 -12.33 16.57 -30.52
CA GLY A 508 -11.08 17.31 -30.62
C GLY A 508 -10.65 17.99 -29.31
N SER A 509 -11.54 18.03 -28.31
CA SER A 509 -11.35 18.84 -27.11
C SER A 509 -10.31 18.30 -26.15
N THR A 510 -9.55 19.22 -25.57
CA THR A 510 -8.64 18.96 -24.47
C THR A 510 -9.34 19.29 -23.15
N VAL A 511 -9.44 18.30 -22.27
CA VAL A 511 -10.09 18.41 -20.95
C VAL A 511 -9.10 18.06 -19.85
N HIS A 512 -9.12 18.84 -18.77
CA HIS A 512 -8.28 18.61 -17.61
C HIS A 512 -9.11 17.94 -16.52
N ILE A 513 -8.64 16.81 -16.00
CA ILE A 513 -9.44 15.98 -15.10
C ILE A 513 -9.15 16.34 -13.65
N SER A 514 -10.20 16.41 -12.84
CA SER A 514 -10.11 16.68 -11.40
C SER A 514 -9.37 15.56 -10.67
N ALA A 515 -8.85 15.91 -9.49
CA ALA A 515 -8.34 14.96 -8.50
C ALA A 515 -9.45 14.33 -7.65
N ASP A 516 -10.65 14.92 -7.66
CA ASP A 516 -11.79 14.52 -6.84
C ASP A 516 -12.80 13.75 -7.70
N GLN A 517 -13.08 12.52 -7.28
CA GLN A 517 -14.02 11.58 -7.93
C GLN A 517 -15.44 12.15 -7.99
N LEU A 518 -15.86 12.89 -6.96
CA LEU A 518 -17.16 13.55 -6.90
C LEU A 518 -17.30 14.66 -7.95
N LEU A 519 -16.20 15.12 -8.53
CA LEU A 519 -16.15 16.12 -9.59
C LEU A 519 -15.88 15.51 -10.96
N SER A 520 -15.96 14.18 -11.10
CA SER A 520 -15.80 13.51 -12.39
C SER A 520 -16.83 14.02 -13.40
N CYS A 521 -16.33 14.40 -14.58
CA CYS A 521 -17.13 14.83 -15.71
C CYS A 521 -17.29 13.71 -16.76
N PHE A 522 -16.63 12.56 -16.60
CA PHE A 522 -16.92 11.38 -17.41
C PHE A 522 -18.31 10.82 -17.05
N CYS A 523 -19.02 10.30 -18.05
CA CYS A 523 -20.35 9.73 -17.87
C CYS A 523 -20.56 8.47 -18.73
N GLU A 524 -21.46 7.60 -18.29
CA GLU A 524 -21.75 6.33 -18.99
C GLU A 524 -22.54 6.51 -20.29
N SER A 525 -23.24 7.64 -20.43
CA SER A 525 -24.07 7.97 -21.59
C SER A 525 -24.08 9.49 -21.79
N GLY A 526 -23.00 10.02 -22.36
CA GLY A 526 -23.00 11.41 -22.79
C GLY A 526 -23.71 11.60 -24.13
N GLU A 527 -23.96 12.86 -24.48
CA GLU A 527 -24.60 13.22 -25.75
C GLU A 527 -23.74 12.76 -26.94
N ASP A 528 -24.40 12.24 -27.98
CA ASP A 528 -23.79 11.79 -29.24
C ASP A 528 -22.67 10.74 -29.10
N GLY A 529 -22.67 10.00 -27.99
CA GLY A 529 -21.70 8.93 -27.73
C GLY A 529 -20.32 9.43 -27.27
N VAL A 530 -20.21 10.71 -26.88
CA VAL A 530 -19.04 11.25 -26.18
C VAL A 530 -19.14 10.85 -24.70
N PRO A 531 -18.15 10.16 -24.11
CA PRO A 531 -18.20 9.75 -22.71
C PRO A 531 -17.90 10.91 -21.73
N PHE A 532 -18.33 12.15 -22.01
CA PHE A 532 -17.96 13.34 -21.24
C PHE A 532 -19.11 14.36 -21.17
N ASN A 533 -19.37 14.89 -19.97
CA ASN A 533 -20.40 15.90 -19.71
C ASN A 533 -19.76 17.30 -19.65
N TYR A 534 -19.88 18.05 -20.75
CA TYR A 534 -19.35 19.41 -20.86
C TYR A 534 -20.06 20.42 -19.95
N ALA A 535 -21.36 20.29 -19.72
CA ALA A 535 -22.09 21.21 -18.83
C ALA A 535 -21.57 21.11 -17.39
N ARG A 536 -21.37 19.90 -16.88
CA ARG A 536 -20.76 19.66 -15.56
C ARG A 536 -19.31 20.15 -15.50
N TYR A 537 -18.57 20.04 -16.60
CA TYR A 537 -17.21 20.56 -16.70
C TYR A 537 -17.18 22.09 -16.66
N ASP A 538 -18.10 22.76 -17.36
CA ASP A 538 -18.24 24.22 -17.34
C ASP A 538 -18.60 24.72 -15.93
N GLU A 539 -19.54 24.06 -15.25
CA GLU A 539 -19.84 24.33 -13.84
C GLU A 539 -18.61 24.17 -12.95
N LEU A 540 -17.83 23.12 -13.14
CA LEU A 540 -16.60 22.86 -12.37
C LEU A 540 -15.56 23.99 -12.56
N LEU A 541 -15.36 24.44 -13.79
CA LEU A 541 -14.43 25.53 -14.09
C LEU A 541 -14.88 26.86 -13.47
N LEU A 542 -16.19 27.09 -13.40
CA LEU A 542 -16.77 28.32 -12.84
C LEU A 542 -16.95 28.28 -11.31
N SER A 543 -17.09 27.10 -10.69
CA SER A 543 -17.43 26.94 -9.28
C SER A 543 -16.26 27.11 -8.30
N GLY A 544 -15.06 27.44 -8.80
CA GLY A 544 -13.87 27.65 -7.97
C GLY A 544 -13.32 26.39 -7.28
N LYS A 545 -13.86 25.19 -7.57
CA LYS A 545 -13.50 23.90 -6.96
C LYS A 545 -12.17 23.36 -7.48
N ASN A 546 -11.42 22.68 -6.63
CA ASN A 546 -10.02 22.33 -6.90
C ASN A 546 -9.86 21.53 -8.21
N LEU A 547 -8.95 22.00 -9.07
CA LEU A 547 -8.55 21.34 -10.31
C LEU A 547 -7.03 21.48 -10.45
N PRO A 548 -6.26 20.39 -10.66
CA PRO A 548 -4.80 20.44 -10.59
C PRO A 548 -4.14 21.48 -11.50
N ASP A 549 -4.63 21.61 -12.74
CA ASP A 549 -4.20 22.64 -13.68
C ASP A 549 -5.40 23.46 -14.18
N ARG A 550 -5.99 24.25 -13.28
CA ARG A 550 -7.17 25.07 -13.62
C ARG A 550 -6.90 26.07 -14.74
N LEU A 551 -5.70 26.66 -14.75
CA LEU A 551 -5.38 27.66 -15.77
C LEU A 551 -5.31 27.01 -17.16
N GLY A 552 -4.62 25.88 -17.30
CA GLY A 552 -4.61 25.11 -18.54
C GLY A 552 -6.01 24.64 -18.96
N ALA A 553 -6.85 24.27 -17.99
CA ALA A 553 -8.22 23.86 -18.23
C ALA A 553 -9.11 24.98 -18.81
N LEU A 554 -9.01 26.18 -18.25
CA LEU A 554 -9.73 27.36 -18.74
C LEU A 554 -9.26 27.73 -20.15
N ILE A 555 -7.94 27.76 -20.38
CA ILE A 555 -7.36 28.06 -21.70
C ILE A 555 -7.85 27.04 -22.73
N SER A 556 -7.73 25.74 -22.43
CA SER A 556 -8.15 24.66 -23.33
C SER A 556 -9.65 24.72 -23.64
N ARG A 557 -10.48 25.04 -22.63
CA ARG A 557 -11.93 25.12 -22.81
C ARG A 557 -12.38 26.34 -23.61
N VAL A 558 -11.69 27.47 -23.49
CA VAL A 558 -11.95 28.66 -24.33
C VAL A 558 -11.43 28.44 -25.76
N ALA A 559 -10.29 27.77 -25.90
CA ALA A 559 -9.71 27.48 -27.20
C ALA A 559 -10.55 26.49 -28.04
N ASP A 560 -11.17 25.50 -27.39
CA ASP A 560 -12.15 24.61 -28.01
C ASP A 560 -13.50 24.63 -27.27
N PRO A 561 -14.37 25.61 -27.60
CA PRO A 561 -15.67 25.79 -26.97
C PRO A 561 -16.70 24.81 -27.57
N HIS A 562 -16.38 23.54 -27.71
CA HIS A 562 -17.32 22.51 -28.18
C HIS A 562 -18.64 22.61 -27.40
N ARG A 563 -19.72 22.99 -28.12
CA ARG A 563 -21.08 23.19 -27.59
C ARG A 563 -21.19 24.10 -26.36
N ALA A 564 -20.23 24.99 -26.12
CA ALA A 564 -20.35 25.97 -25.05
C ALA A 564 -21.38 27.05 -25.43
N PRO A 565 -22.35 27.40 -24.57
CA PRO A 565 -23.16 28.58 -24.76
C PRO A 565 -22.30 29.86 -24.73
N ASP A 566 -22.68 30.88 -25.49
CA ASP A 566 -21.96 32.17 -25.54
C ASP A 566 -21.79 32.81 -24.16
N GLU A 567 -22.78 32.63 -23.27
CA GLU A 567 -22.73 33.09 -21.88
C GLU A 567 -21.61 32.40 -21.09
N VAL A 568 -21.44 31.09 -21.28
CA VAL A 568 -20.38 30.30 -20.64
C VAL A 568 -19.02 30.68 -21.20
N CYS A 569 -18.89 30.83 -22.52
CA CYS A 569 -17.66 31.32 -23.15
C CYS A 569 -17.23 32.67 -22.57
N SER A 570 -18.18 33.60 -22.46
CA SER A 570 -17.94 34.93 -21.89
C SER A 570 -17.49 34.83 -20.43
N ALA A 571 -18.16 34.00 -19.61
CA ALA A 571 -17.79 33.79 -18.22
C ALA A 571 -16.39 33.16 -18.06
N LEU A 572 -16.02 32.20 -18.92
CA LEU A 572 -14.69 31.58 -18.91
C LEU A 572 -13.59 32.58 -19.31
N VAL A 573 -13.84 33.45 -20.28
CA VAL A 573 -12.92 34.53 -20.67
C VAL A 573 -12.72 35.52 -19.52
N GLU A 574 -13.79 35.89 -18.80
CA GLU A 574 -13.67 36.73 -17.60
C GLU A 574 -12.83 36.04 -16.51
N ARG A 575 -13.02 34.73 -16.28
CA ARG A 575 -12.15 33.97 -15.36
C ARG A 575 -10.69 33.93 -15.78
N LEU A 576 -10.40 33.89 -17.09
CA LEU A 576 -9.03 34.01 -17.60
C LEU A 576 -8.46 35.41 -17.38
N ARG A 577 -9.26 36.46 -17.61
CA ARG A 577 -8.87 37.87 -17.39
C ARG A 577 -8.57 38.16 -15.92
N GLU A 578 -9.32 37.57 -14.98
CA GLU A 578 -9.01 37.63 -13.53
C GLU A 578 -7.58 37.13 -13.21
N ARG A 579 -7.05 36.19 -14.02
CA ARG A 579 -5.67 35.69 -13.89
C ARG A 579 -4.66 36.42 -14.77
N GLY A 580 -5.13 37.32 -15.64
CA GLY A 580 -4.36 38.32 -16.38
C GLY A 580 -3.01 37.83 -16.93
N SER A 581 -1.93 38.29 -16.29
CA SER A 581 -0.55 38.05 -16.73
C SER A 581 -0.17 36.56 -16.74
N ASP A 582 -0.66 35.77 -15.78
CA ASP A 582 -0.30 34.34 -15.69
C ASP A 582 -0.93 33.54 -16.83
N ALA A 583 -2.16 33.88 -17.22
CA ALA A 583 -2.84 33.30 -18.37
C ALA A 583 -2.09 33.63 -19.67
N ARG A 584 -1.74 34.90 -19.89
CA ARG A 584 -0.98 35.34 -21.08
C ARG A 584 0.39 34.67 -21.20
N LYS A 585 1.12 34.55 -20.08
CA LYS A 585 2.40 33.81 -20.02
C LYS A 585 2.21 32.35 -20.39
N ARG A 586 1.17 31.69 -19.85
CA ARG A 586 0.90 30.28 -20.15
C ARG A 586 0.57 30.07 -21.64
N VAL A 587 -0.27 30.92 -22.22
CA VAL A 587 -0.59 30.88 -23.67
C VAL A 587 0.68 31.05 -24.52
N ALA A 588 1.59 31.95 -24.12
CA ALA A 588 2.85 32.13 -24.83
C ALA A 588 3.78 30.90 -24.71
N GLN A 589 3.78 30.24 -23.54
CA GLN A 589 4.55 29.01 -23.31
C GLN A 589 4.00 27.82 -24.10
N ASN A 590 2.67 27.63 -24.12
CA ASN A 590 2.00 26.64 -24.95
C ASN A 590 2.31 26.88 -26.43
N GLY A 591 2.14 28.14 -26.84
CA GLY A 591 2.42 28.72 -28.16
C GLY A 591 1.74 28.01 -29.33
N ASP A 592 0.65 27.31 -29.08
CA ASP A 592 -0.17 26.72 -30.13
C ASP A 592 -0.88 27.83 -30.90
N ARG A 593 -0.70 27.84 -32.23
CA ARG A 593 -1.29 28.87 -33.09
C ARG A 593 -2.82 28.81 -33.07
N ASP A 594 -3.40 27.62 -33.04
CA ASP A 594 -4.86 27.47 -33.08
C ASP A 594 -5.46 27.92 -31.74
N GLU A 595 -4.77 27.66 -30.62
CA GLU A 595 -5.13 28.19 -29.29
C GLU A 595 -5.10 29.73 -29.28
N VAL A 596 -4.03 30.34 -29.80
CA VAL A 596 -3.91 31.80 -29.89
C VAL A 596 -5.00 32.41 -30.78
N ALA A 597 -5.32 31.78 -31.91
CA ALA A 597 -6.38 32.21 -32.80
C ALA A 597 -7.76 32.14 -32.12
N ALA A 598 -8.03 31.05 -31.40
CA ALA A 598 -9.29 30.89 -30.67
C ALA A 598 -9.42 31.90 -29.52
N LEU A 599 -8.33 32.18 -28.79
CA LEU A 599 -8.33 33.19 -27.72
C LEU A 599 -8.49 34.62 -28.22
N LEU A 600 -7.95 34.94 -29.41
CA LEU A 600 -8.22 36.20 -30.10
C LEU A 600 -9.69 36.30 -30.50
N ALA A 601 -10.25 35.24 -31.09
CA ALA A 601 -11.66 35.20 -31.50
C ALA A 601 -12.63 35.29 -30.30
N ALA A 602 -12.27 34.67 -29.17
CA ALA A 602 -13.02 34.75 -27.91
C ALA A 602 -12.87 36.10 -27.18
N GLY A 603 -12.01 37.00 -27.68
CA GLY A 603 -11.77 38.33 -27.09
C GLY A 603 -10.91 38.31 -25.83
N PHE A 604 -10.21 37.22 -25.51
CA PHE A 604 -9.23 37.21 -24.42
C PHE A 604 -8.00 38.04 -24.78
N ILE A 605 -7.55 37.94 -26.04
CA ILE A 605 -6.55 38.84 -26.62
C ILE A 605 -7.33 39.94 -27.32
N ASP A 606 -7.15 41.17 -26.88
CA ASP A 606 -7.79 42.38 -27.40
C ASP A 606 -6.75 43.47 -27.65
N ASP A 607 -7.16 44.63 -28.17
CA ASP A 607 -6.24 45.73 -28.46
C ASP A 607 -5.46 46.22 -27.23
N ALA A 608 -6.01 46.05 -26.02
CA ALA A 608 -5.35 46.46 -24.78
C ALA A 608 -4.23 45.50 -24.37
N THR A 609 -4.36 44.22 -24.70
CA THR A 609 -3.45 43.14 -24.29
C THR A 609 -2.56 42.63 -25.44
N PHE A 610 -2.79 43.10 -26.66
CA PHE A 610 -2.12 42.69 -27.88
C PHE A 610 -0.59 42.81 -27.80
N ASP A 611 -0.08 44.01 -27.49
CA ASP A 611 1.37 44.27 -27.47
C ASP A 611 2.08 43.44 -26.40
N GLU A 612 1.46 43.29 -25.22
CA GLU A 612 1.99 42.46 -24.14
C GLU A 612 2.07 40.99 -24.57
N GLN A 613 1.04 40.47 -25.24
CA GLN A 613 1.03 39.09 -25.72
C GLN A 613 2.07 38.84 -26.82
N ILE A 614 2.29 39.80 -27.72
CA ILE A 614 3.33 39.73 -28.76
C ILE A 614 4.72 39.62 -28.13
N GLU A 615 5.02 40.45 -27.13
CA GLU A 615 6.31 40.41 -26.44
C GLU A 615 6.52 39.08 -25.69
N LEU A 616 5.47 38.56 -25.05
CA LEU A 616 5.53 37.24 -24.41
C LEU A 616 5.79 36.11 -25.42
N LEU A 617 5.10 36.11 -26.56
CA LEU A 617 5.30 35.12 -27.62
C LEU A 617 6.71 35.21 -28.24
N ARG A 618 7.25 36.43 -28.40
CA ARG A 618 8.65 36.65 -28.82
C ARG A 618 9.63 36.09 -27.80
N SER A 619 9.39 36.33 -26.50
CA SER A 619 10.25 35.83 -25.43
C SER A 619 10.28 34.29 -25.37
N CYS A 620 9.20 33.65 -25.80
CA CYS A 620 9.07 32.19 -25.90
C CYS A 620 9.45 31.63 -27.28
N ASN A 621 10.03 32.45 -28.18
CA ASN A 621 10.44 32.07 -29.54
C ASN A 621 9.32 31.50 -30.44
N ARG A 622 8.07 31.96 -30.28
CA ARG A 622 6.90 31.53 -31.07
C ARG A 622 6.60 32.49 -32.22
N ALA A 623 7.52 32.55 -33.19
CA ALA A 623 7.47 33.51 -34.29
C ALA A 623 6.25 33.33 -35.22
N ASP A 624 5.76 32.11 -35.37
CA ASP A 624 4.55 31.75 -36.11
C ASP A 624 3.29 32.39 -35.51
N CYS A 625 3.11 32.32 -34.19
CA CYS A 625 2.00 32.95 -33.48
C CYS A 625 2.07 34.48 -33.55
N VAL A 626 3.28 35.05 -33.44
CA VAL A 626 3.51 36.50 -33.59
C VAL A 626 3.09 36.98 -34.99
N LEU A 627 3.54 36.29 -36.03
CA LEU A 627 3.19 36.64 -37.42
C LEU A 627 1.69 36.57 -37.66
N PHE A 628 1.03 35.52 -37.14
CA PHE A 628 -0.42 35.36 -37.22
C PHE A 628 -1.16 36.53 -36.54
N LEU A 629 -0.84 36.84 -35.28
CA LEU A 629 -1.48 37.94 -34.55
C LEU A 629 -1.28 39.30 -35.23
N MET A 630 -0.06 39.56 -35.73
CA MET A 630 0.23 40.80 -36.46
C MET A 630 -0.55 40.91 -37.79
N GLU A 631 -0.75 39.79 -38.48
CA GLU A 631 -1.53 39.76 -39.72
C GLU A 631 -3.02 40.01 -39.45
N GLU A 632 -3.60 39.36 -38.45
CA GLU A 632 -5.00 39.55 -38.06
C GLU A 632 -5.27 40.96 -37.53
N HIS A 633 -4.38 41.52 -36.69
CA HIS A 633 -4.50 42.91 -36.24
C HIS A 633 -4.44 43.90 -37.40
N ARG A 634 -3.61 43.65 -38.43
CA ARG A 634 -3.57 44.47 -39.65
C ARG A 634 -4.87 44.36 -40.45
N ARG A 635 -5.45 43.16 -40.56
CA ARG A 635 -6.73 42.93 -41.26
C ARG A 635 -7.89 43.64 -40.57
N SER A 636 -7.98 43.58 -39.25
CA SER A 636 -9.00 44.28 -38.47
C SER A 636 -8.89 45.80 -38.60
N ASN A 637 -7.67 46.36 -38.56
CA ASN A 637 -7.44 47.79 -38.78
C ASN A 637 -7.71 48.25 -40.24
N ALA A 638 -7.45 47.39 -41.22
CA ALA A 638 -7.76 47.65 -42.63
C ALA A 638 -9.28 47.60 -42.91
N ALA A 639 -10.03 46.77 -42.18
CA ALA A 639 -11.49 46.71 -42.27
C ALA A 639 -12.15 47.94 -41.60
N ALA A 640 -11.62 48.41 -40.48
CA ALA A 640 -12.09 49.62 -39.78
C ALA A 640 -11.84 50.93 -40.57
N SER A 641 -10.92 50.93 -41.54
CA SER A 641 -10.52 52.11 -42.34
C SER A 641 -11.17 52.21 -43.73
N ARG A 642 -12.13 51.33 -44.08
CA ARG A 642 -12.93 51.46 -45.32
C ARG A 642 -14.09 52.46 -45.12
N PRO A 643 -14.13 53.62 -45.82
CA PRO A 643 -15.24 54.55 -45.72
C PRO A 643 -16.51 53.97 -46.36
N SER A 644 -17.66 54.15 -45.69
CA SER A 644 -18.98 53.85 -46.25
C SER A 644 -19.23 54.71 -47.50
N SER A 645 -19.47 54.06 -48.63
CA SER A 645 -19.86 54.74 -49.86
C SER A 645 -21.33 55.17 -49.80
N SER A 646 -21.62 56.45 -49.55
CA SER A 646 -22.43 57.29 -50.46
C SER A 646 -22.71 58.68 -49.87
N SER A 647 -22.05 59.71 -50.40
CA SER A 647 -22.54 61.09 -50.38
C SER A 647 -21.97 61.90 -51.54
N ARG A 648 -21.96 61.31 -52.75
CA ARG A 648 -21.61 61.98 -54.00
C ARG A 648 -22.83 62.11 -54.93
N ALA A 649 -23.95 62.58 -54.37
CA ALA A 649 -25.17 62.92 -55.10
C ALA A 649 -25.86 64.15 -54.50
N ARG A 650 -25.16 65.29 -54.45
CA ARG A 650 -25.74 66.64 -54.32
C ARG A 650 -24.76 67.62 -54.94
N PHE A 651 -24.80 67.78 -56.26
CA PHE A 651 -24.43 69.00 -57.02
C PHE A 651 -24.57 68.66 -58.51
N ALA A 652 -25.83 68.69 -58.98
CA ALA A 652 -26.22 68.84 -60.38
C ALA A 652 -27.70 69.23 -60.42
N LEU A 653 -27.96 70.54 -60.36
CA LEU A 653 -29.14 71.21 -60.91
C LEU A 653 -28.68 72.55 -61.46
#